data_AF-A0A9D9SU89-F1
#
_entry.id   AF-A0A9D9SU89-F1
#
_cell.length_a   1.000
_cell.length_b   1.000
_cell.length_c   1.000
_cell.angle_alpha   90.00
_cell.angle_beta   90.00
_cell.angle_gamma   90.00
#
_symmetry.space_group_name_H-M   'P 1'
#
loop_
_entity.id
_entity.type
_entity.pdbx_description
1 polymer ?
#
loop_
_entity_poly.entity_id
_entity_poly.type
_entity_poly.pdbx_seq_one_letter_code
_entity_poly.pdbx_strand_id
1 'polypeptide(L)'
;MKKCFIATLLAAQIAGHMPAAAEDIDLFAGVPPGAAEVPNVLVILDNTANWDAAFDNEMAALSKVLGTLPPERFRVGLMMFGETGADNSNVAGGYVRAAVRLLDSDNQTRYAALIDSLDKNADQSARGSLAMTMAEAYFYFSGLAPHSGNNKDRTDYRGNSSGSSRSNAVYALSGNALLSKAGSPYVSPVTSACARNFIVYISNSALHHNVIDNSLASAQLAAAGGSTIAIPLSPADAQDNIADEWARWMKQDALGLTTYTIDVNRASDGNGPGWSALLRSMAAVSGGKYFDVAASGTAIADALNVAFGEIQAVNSVFASPSLPASAHTRSTLLNEVFIGMFRPDENGLSRWLGNLKHYKIGLLDGSPRLLDSRDEPALDSGTGFMTGCARSFWTPATTDTYWAFSPSGSCLAVSGSDASNSPDGPVVEKGAQAHVLRSAVTRDVHTCSADFDSCTALTSFDTSNSEITGELLGAASLAEKEALIDWARGLDNFDEDIDGITTAEMRPSLHGDVVHSRPLAIDFGSDTSPRVVVFYGGNDGMLRAINGNRGTDIGPVGPGGELWSFMAPEFYGKIKRIRDNTIAIDYPGSSVPGAQPKAYGMDGPITAFQGAIAGIAKVFVYAGMRRGGRALYAFDVSAPSTPALMWKVGCPAIGDDSGCTVSGALDFSGIGQTWSPAVTMHAAGHGSGTSALLMMGGGYDDCEDVDSGMANHDCATPKGNKIYVLDAETGALLKVMDTERSVAGGITVVPDAVSGLARYAYAADTGGNLYRIGGVGAGGSATSPFGESAPADWTITRVASLGCATSASCAANRKFLFAPDVVEDRGSFMILVGSGDREKPLLRYAATAGVKNYFFAVRDTPANTSWLSEESSGGGACGVDLLCLGSLTPVLSSATPGNSDLAAGKGWYLGLAATEQVVTAAITVSNRVTFSTSQPPAPVAGSCGSGLGTANVYNVNYLNAAPLTGEERFEHLTGDGLPPSPVAGSVTLDDGTTVPILIGGSASSPFEVMDPSVTTSFDQPTTRVYWHIEQ
;
A
#
# COMPACT_ATOMS: atom_id res chain seq x y z
N MET A 1 49.47 -24.36 -11.97
CA MET A 1 49.97 -23.50 -10.87
C MET A 1 50.24 -22.11 -11.40
N LYS A 2 49.58 -21.10 -10.82
CA LYS A 2 49.72 -19.63 -10.99
C LYS A 2 49.27 -19.00 -12.33
N LYS A 3 47.96 -18.77 -12.42
CA LYS A 3 47.34 -17.58 -13.06
C LYS A 3 46.10 -17.17 -12.24
N CYS A 4 46.34 -16.63 -11.06
CA CYS A 4 45.40 -15.85 -10.25
C CYS A 4 46.19 -14.63 -9.76
N PHE A 5 45.50 -13.51 -9.52
CA PHE A 5 46.02 -12.14 -9.33
C PHE A 5 46.11 -11.35 -10.63
N ILE A 6 44.96 -10.83 -11.10
CA ILE A 6 44.69 -9.46 -11.58
C ILE A 6 43.21 -9.49 -12.06
N ALA A 7 42.26 -9.39 -11.13
CA ALA A 7 40.84 -9.15 -11.42
C ALA A 7 40.10 -8.59 -10.19
N THR A 8 40.80 -7.91 -9.27
CA THR A 8 40.28 -7.50 -7.96
C THR A 8 40.50 -6.01 -7.67
N LEU A 9 40.38 -5.15 -8.69
CA LEU A 9 40.64 -3.71 -8.52
C LEU A 9 39.73 -2.78 -9.34
N LEU A 10 38.54 -3.25 -9.75
CA LEU A 10 37.55 -2.40 -10.43
C LEU A 10 36.11 -2.58 -9.90
N ALA A 11 35.94 -2.73 -8.58
CA ALA A 11 34.63 -2.79 -7.92
C ALA A 11 34.48 -1.75 -6.80
N ALA A 12 35.15 -0.60 -6.93
CA ALA A 12 34.97 0.52 -6.04
C ALA A 12 34.85 1.81 -6.86
N GLN A 13 33.70 2.46 -6.72
CA GLN A 13 33.35 3.80 -7.20
C GLN A 13 33.03 3.96 -8.70
N ILE A 14 31.82 3.55 -9.08
CA ILE A 14 30.97 4.35 -9.98
C ILE A 14 29.60 4.45 -9.30
N ALA A 15 29.48 5.37 -8.33
CA ALA A 15 28.19 5.85 -7.87
C ALA A 15 27.71 6.92 -8.87
N GLY A 16 27.41 6.49 -10.10
CA GLY A 16 26.58 7.30 -10.99
C GLY A 16 25.19 7.30 -10.40
N HIS A 17 24.62 8.47 -10.11
CA HIS A 17 23.18 8.58 -9.86
C HIS A 17 22.47 8.05 -11.10
N MET A 18 21.95 6.83 -11.05
CA MET A 18 20.93 6.42 -12.01
C MET A 18 19.71 7.29 -11.73
N PRO A 19 19.11 7.93 -12.75
CA PRO A 19 17.87 8.66 -12.54
C PRO A 19 16.82 7.72 -11.95
N ALA A 20 16.11 8.17 -10.91
CA ALA A 20 15.03 7.41 -10.32
C ALA A 20 14.00 7.02 -11.38
N ALA A 21 13.62 5.74 -11.40
CA ALA A 21 12.54 5.25 -12.24
C ALA A 21 11.18 5.68 -11.67
N ALA A 22 10.21 5.94 -12.54
CA ALA A 22 8.83 6.15 -12.12
C ALA A 22 8.23 4.83 -11.58
N GLU A 23 7.50 4.90 -10.49
CA GLU A 23 6.83 3.74 -9.89
C GLU A 23 5.46 4.12 -9.34
N ASP A 24 4.51 3.17 -9.31
CA ASP A 24 3.18 3.44 -8.74
C ASP A 24 3.21 3.76 -7.23
N ILE A 25 4.26 3.32 -6.53
CA ILE A 25 4.52 3.70 -5.13
C ILE A 25 4.84 5.18 -4.93
N ASP A 26 5.11 5.94 -5.99
CA ASP A 26 5.33 7.39 -5.93
C ASP A 26 4.14 8.14 -5.32
N LEU A 27 2.93 7.59 -5.49
CA LEU A 27 1.72 8.11 -4.85
C LEU A 27 1.81 8.08 -3.33
N PHE A 28 2.58 7.14 -2.78
CA PHE A 28 2.72 6.88 -1.35
C PHE A 28 4.04 7.41 -0.78
N ALA A 29 5.02 7.72 -1.64
CA ALA A 29 6.35 8.19 -1.24
C ALA A 29 6.37 9.66 -0.75
N GLY A 30 5.23 10.37 -0.81
CA GLY A 30 5.06 11.72 -0.27
C GLY A 30 5.84 12.80 -1.03
N VAL A 31 5.12 13.81 -1.52
CA VAL A 31 5.72 15.14 -1.71
C VAL A 31 5.91 15.72 -0.30
N PRO A 32 7.07 16.29 0.06
CA PRO A 32 7.22 17.07 1.28
C PRO A 32 6.02 18.03 1.46
N PRO A 33 5.30 18.02 2.60
CA PRO A 33 4.19 18.93 2.80
C PRO A 33 4.65 20.37 2.61
N GLY A 34 3.86 21.17 1.90
CA GLY A 34 4.11 22.60 1.77
C GLY A 34 3.98 23.29 3.13
N ALA A 35 4.66 24.43 3.29
CA ALA A 35 4.75 25.22 4.53
C ALA A 35 3.41 25.61 5.22
N ALA A 36 2.26 25.43 4.57
CA ALA A 36 0.93 25.70 5.14
C ALA A 36 0.27 24.48 5.84
N GLU A 37 0.86 23.29 5.72
CA GLU A 37 0.22 22.00 6.05
C GLU A 37 1.05 21.16 7.05
N VAL A 38 2.08 21.79 7.58
CA VAL A 38 2.97 21.19 8.55
C VAL A 38 2.29 21.08 9.92
N PRO A 39 2.56 20.00 10.67
CA PRO A 39 1.98 19.82 12.00
C PRO A 39 2.34 20.98 12.94
N ASN A 40 1.34 21.43 13.71
CA ASN A 40 1.52 22.37 14.81
C ASN A 40 2.01 21.61 16.04
N VAL A 41 3.17 21.96 16.56
CA VAL A 41 3.77 21.37 17.75
C VAL A 41 4.00 22.45 18.79
N LEU A 42 3.34 22.32 19.94
CA LEU A 42 3.61 23.15 21.11
C LEU A 42 4.51 22.37 22.07
N VAL A 43 5.75 22.83 22.24
CA VAL A 43 6.62 22.30 23.30
C VAL A 43 6.23 22.99 24.61
N ILE A 44 5.86 22.21 25.62
CA ILE A 44 5.62 22.69 26.97
C ILE A 44 6.83 22.29 27.81
N LEU A 45 7.54 23.28 28.33
CA LEU A 45 8.77 23.08 29.10
C LEU A 45 8.52 23.31 30.59
N ASP A 46 8.88 22.32 31.39
CA ASP A 46 8.93 22.47 32.85
C ASP A 46 10.11 23.33 33.29
N ASN A 47 9.80 24.50 33.85
CA ASN A 47 10.76 25.48 34.38
C ASN A 47 10.62 25.68 35.90
N THR A 48 10.13 24.67 36.63
CA THR A 48 9.94 24.76 38.09
C THR A 48 11.24 24.57 38.88
N ALA A 49 11.18 24.61 40.22
CA ALA A 49 12.36 24.72 41.10
C ALA A 49 13.44 23.63 40.92
N ASN A 50 13.09 22.46 40.39
CA ASN A 50 14.02 21.35 40.18
C ASN A 50 14.74 21.40 38.81
N TRP A 51 14.49 22.44 38.01
CA TRP A 51 15.06 22.59 36.67
C TRP A 51 16.60 22.61 36.66
N ASP A 52 17.24 23.04 37.75
CA ASP A 52 18.70 23.14 37.91
C ASP A 52 19.47 21.87 37.49
N ALA A 53 18.92 20.67 37.74
CA ALA A 53 19.63 19.41 37.50
C ALA A 53 19.63 18.98 36.02
N ALA A 54 18.61 19.39 35.27
CA ALA A 54 18.40 19.01 33.88
C ALA A 54 18.64 20.18 32.90
N PHE A 55 18.66 21.42 33.39
CA PHE A 55 18.68 22.66 32.61
C PHE A 55 19.69 22.67 31.45
N ASP A 56 20.98 22.48 31.73
CA ASP A 56 22.03 22.58 30.71
C ASP A 56 21.83 21.56 29.59
N ASN A 57 21.37 20.35 29.94
CA ASN A 57 21.15 19.27 28.99
C ASN A 57 19.84 19.42 28.22
N GLU A 58 18.76 19.85 28.87
CA GLU A 58 17.47 20.13 28.24
C GLU A 58 17.59 21.28 27.23
N MET A 59 18.24 22.38 27.61
CA MET A 59 18.40 23.54 26.73
C MET A 59 19.29 23.20 25.55
N ALA A 60 20.41 22.51 25.79
CA ALA A 60 21.26 22.02 24.72
C ALA A 60 20.53 21.05 23.78
N ALA A 61 19.74 20.12 24.32
CA ALA A 61 18.97 19.16 23.52
C ALA A 61 17.88 19.84 22.70
N LEU A 62 17.04 20.67 23.33
CA LEU A 62 15.92 21.34 22.68
C LEU A 62 16.40 22.35 21.63
N SER A 63 17.41 23.15 21.95
CA SER A 63 18.04 24.10 21.01
C SER A 63 18.65 23.37 19.82
N LYS A 64 19.38 22.27 20.08
CA LYS A 64 19.97 21.43 19.03
C LYS A 64 18.89 20.79 18.15
N VAL A 65 17.89 20.14 18.73
CA VAL A 65 16.80 19.51 17.96
C VAL A 65 16.11 20.56 17.10
N LEU A 66 15.64 21.68 17.68
CA LEU A 66 14.94 22.71 16.90
C LEU A 66 15.83 23.40 15.85
N GLY A 67 17.13 23.55 16.12
CA GLY A 67 18.09 24.05 15.15
C GLY A 67 18.51 23.04 14.07
N THR A 68 18.18 21.76 14.24
CA THR A 68 18.51 20.67 13.29
C THR A 68 17.28 20.03 12.64
N LEU A 69 16.07 20.34 13.11
CA LEU A 69 14.84 19.93 12.44
C LEU A 69 14.89 20.43 10.99
N PRO A 70 14.39 19.66 10.02
CA PRO A 70 14.34 20.15 8.65
C PRO A 70 13.44 21.40 8.56
N PRO A 71 13.89 22.48 7.90
CA PRO A 71 13.11 23.72 7.80
C PRO A 71 11.78 23.46 7.09
N GLU A 72 10.77 24.23 7.47
CA GLU A 72 9.43 24.17 6.87
C GLU A 72 8.73 22.80 6.98
N ARG A 73 9.09 21.96 7.96
CA ARG A 73 8.39 20.68 8.24
C ARG A 73 7.48 20.71 9.45
N PHE A 74 7.62 21.71 10.31
CA PHE A 74 6.83 21.86 11.53
C PHE A 74 6.45 23.33 11.71
N ARG A 75 5.34 23.56 12.40
CA ARG A 75 5.08 24.80 13.10
C ARG A 75 5.39 24.55 14.57
N VAL A 76 6.33 25.29 15.16
CA VAL A 76 6.75 25.06 16.55
C VAL A 76 6.48 26.28 17.41
N GLY A 77 6.01 26.05 18.63
CA GLY A 77 5.87 27.05 19.70
C GLY A 77 6.48 26.54 21.00
N LEU A 78 6.68 27.46 21.95
CA LEU A 78 7.18 27.15 23.29
C LEU A 78 6.24 27.76 24.34
N MET A 79 5.80 26.94 25.28
CA MET A 79 5.04 27.32 26.47
C MET A 79 5.81 26.91 27.72
N MET A 80 5.73 27.73 28.76
CA MET A 80 6.39 27.51 30.05
C MET A 80 5.39 27.76 31.19
N PHE A 81 5.67 27.25 32.38
CA PHE A 81 4.88 27.58 33.56
C PHE A 81 5.06 29.06 33.92
N GLY A 82 4.00 29.68 34.44
CA GLY A 82 3.97 31.10 34.79
C GLY A 82 5.12 31.52 35.72
N GLU A 83 5.93 32.47 35.28
CA GLU A 83 6.94 33.12 36.11
C GLU A 83 6.31 33.95 37.24
N THR A 84 6.99 34.04 38.38
CA THR A 84 6.56 34.83 39.55
C THR A 84 7.39 36.12 39.70
N GLY A 85 6.73 37.25 39.98
CA GLY A 85 7.40 38.57 40.11
C GLY A 85 6.38 39.72 40.14
N ALA A 86 6.83 40.95 40.46
CA ALA A 86 5.94 42.10 40.65
C ALA A 86 5.18 42.54 39.38
N ASP A 87 5.76 42.30 38.20
CA ASP A 87 5.23 42.71 36.90
C ASP A 87 4.46 41.60 36.14
N ASN A 88 4.41 40.40 36.74
CA ASN A 88 3.71 39.22 36.25
C ASN A 88 2.41 38.98 37.04
N SER A 89 1.34 38.59 36.36
CA SER A 89 0.14 38.09 37.04
C SER A 89 0.51 36.87 37.91
N ASN A 90 0.15 36.85 39.19
CA ASN A 90 0.45 35.71 40.09
C ASN A 90 -0.57 34.57 39.97
N VAL A 91 -1.12 34.36 38.77
CA VAL A 91 -2.11 33.32 38.44
C VAL A 91 -1.37 32.06 37.98
N ALA A 92 -1.79 30.89 38.49
CA ALA A 92 -1.19 29.59 38.17
C ALA A 92 -1.63 29.11 36.78
N GLY A 93 -0.72 28.45 36.06
CA GLY A 93 -0.92 27.94 34.71
C GLY A 93 0.24 28.28 33.76
N GLY A 94 0.02 28.06 32.47
CA GLY A 94 1.02 28.28 31.43
C GLY A 94 1.04 29.70 30.88
N TYR A 95 2.08 30.02 30.12
CA TYR A 95 2.09 31.15 29.20
C TYR A 95 2.89 30.83 27.93
N VAL A 96 2.50 31.40 26.80
CA VAL A 96 3.16 31.16 25.52
C VAL A 96 4.40 32.04 25.43
N ARG A 97 5.59 31.45 25.62
CA ARG A 97 6.90 32.12 25.53
C ARG A 97 7.29 32.42 24.08
N ALA A 98 6.90 31.54 23.16
CA ALA A 98 6.99 31.75 21.72
C ALA A 98 5.76 31.14 21.04
N ALA A 99 5.04 31.92 20.24
CA ALA A 99 3.87 31.44 19.51
C ALA A 99 4.22 30.29 18.55
N VAL A 100 3.25 29.42 18.24
CA VAL A 100 3.42 28.37 17.24
C VAL A 100 3.52 29.01 15.85
N ARG A 101 4.70 28.93 15.23
CA ARG A 101 5.00 29.52 13.91
C ARG A 101 5.74 28.52 13.03
N LEU A 102 5.66 28.72 11.71
CA LEU A 102 6.41 27.90 10.75
C LEU A 102 7.90 27.95 11.11
N LEU A 103 8.49 26.78 11.30
CA LEU A 103 9.89 26.64 11.65
C LEU A 103 10.75 26.68 10.37
N ASP A 104 10.77 27.85 9.70
CA ASP A 104 11.71 28.16 8.62
C ASP A 104 13.13 28.42 9.19
N SER A 105 14.14 28.53 8.33
CA SER A 105 15.53 28.67 8.76
C SER A 105 15.82 29.94 9.61
N ASP A 106 15.06 31.03 9.40
CA ASP A 106 15.19 32.25 10.22
C ASP A 106 14.55 32.03 11.60
N ASN A 107 13.34 31.44 11.63
CA ASN A 107 12.65 31.10 12.87
C ASN A 107 13.39 30.02 13.68
N GLN A 108 14.02 29.02 13.04
CA GLN A 108 14.89 28.04 13.69
C GLN A 108 16.00 28.72 14.47
N THR A 109 16.72 29.62 13.81
CA THR A 109 17.82 30.36 14.42
C THR A 109 17.33 31.21 15.59
N ARG A 110 16.17 31.88 15.45
CA ARG A 110 15.59 32.71 16.51
C ARG A 110 15.08 31.90 17.70
N TYR A 111 14.43 30.76 17.45
CA TYR A 111 13.86 29.90 18.48
C TYR A 111 14.97 29.18 19.25
N ALA A 112 15.97 28.63 18.54
CA ALA A 112 17.17 28.07 19.17
C ALA A 112 17.91 29.13 20.01
N ALA A 113 18.11 30.34 19.47
CA ALA A 113 18.73 31.43 20.22
C ALA A 113 17.92 31.84 21.47
N LEU A 114 16.59 31.87 21.37
CA LEU A 114 15.70 32.10 22.52
C LEU A 114 15.91 31.04 23.60
N ILE A 115 15.92 29.76 23.23
CA ILE A 115 16.14 28.64 24.16
C ILE A 115 17.52 28.74 24.81
N ASP A 116 18.56 29.01 24.03
CA ASP A 116 19.94 29.25 24.53
C ASP A 116 20.05 30.49 25.43
N SER A 117 19.01 31.32 25.52
CA SER A 117 18.98 32.54 26.33
C SER A 117 18.14 32.43 27.59
N LEU A 118 17.45 31.31 27.77
CA LEU A 118 16.74 31.05 29.01
C LEU A 118 17.76 31.01 30.16
N ASP A 119 17.35 31.47 31.33
CA ASP A 119 18.16 31.42 32.54
C ASP A 119 17.42 30.64 33.62
N LYS A 120 18.11 29.66 34.20
CA LYS A 120 17.55 28.74 35.20
C LYS A 120 16.98 29.41 36.45
N ASN A 121 17.38 30.65 36.77
CA ASN A 121 16.84 31.41 37.90
C ASN A 121 15.83 32.46 37.44
N ALA A 122 16.13 33.19 36.36
CA ALA A 122 15.31 34.31 35.92
C ALA A 122 14.04 33.88 35.16
N ASP A 123 14.05 32.68 34.56
CA ASP A 123 12.90 32.07 33.88
C ASP A 123 12.24 30.99 34.76
N GLN A 124 12.60 30.88 36.04
CA GLN A 124 12.05 29.87 36.95
C GLN A 124 10.60 30.20 37.35
N SER A 125 9.75 29.18 37.41
CA SER A 125 8.41 29.28 37.98
C SER A 125 8.39 28.84 39.45
N ALA A 126 7.81 29.66 40.32
CA ALA A 126 7.52 29.27 41.71
C ALA A 126 6.11 28.69 41.90
N ARG A 127 5.31 28.50 40.82
CA ARG A 127 3.92 28.00 40.88
C ARG A 127 3.58 27.08 39.69
N GLY A 128 4.33 25.99 39.53
CA GLY A 128 4.05 24.98 38.51
C GLY A 128 2.74 24.22 38.78
N SER A 129 1.83 24.21 37.80
CA SER A 129 0.58 23.44 37.84
C SER A 129 0.29 22.86 36.46
N LEU A 130 0.53 21.56 36.28
CA LEU A 130 0.43 20.90 34.97
C LEU A 130 -1.00 20.93 34.42
N ALA A 131 -2.00 20.64 35.24
CA ALA A 131 -3.41 20.71 34.83
C ALA A 131 -3.81 22.10 34.32
N MET A 132 -3.39 23.17 35.01
CA MET A 132 -3.67 24.54 34.57
C MET A 132 -2.88 24.91 33.31
N THR A 133 -1.66 24.41 33.16
CA THR A 133 -0.87 24.61 31.93
C THR A 133 -1.47 23.89 30.74
N MET A 134 -1.99 22.67 30.92
CA MET A 134 -2.74 21.96 29.89
C MET A 134 -4.02 22.75 29.55
N ALA A 135 -4.80 23.19 30.53
CA ALA A 135 -5.96 24.06 30.28
C ALA A 135 -5.60 25.31 29.45
N GLU A 136 -4.49 25.98 29.78
CA GLU A 136 -4.01 27.14 29.01
C GLU A 136 -3.60 26.77 27.58
N ALA A 137 -2.96 25.61 27.37
CA ALA A 137 -2.65 25.10 26.03
C ALA A 137 -3.92 24.90 25.19
N TYR A 138 -4.99 24.34 25.78
CA TYR A 138 -6.29 24.24 25.12
C TYR A 138 -6.84 25.61 24.77
N PHE A 139 -6.79 26.58 25.68
CA PHE A 139 -7.25 27.96 25.40
C PHE A 139 -6.47 28.60 24.26
N TYR A 140 -5.15 28.34 24.18
CA TYR A 140 -4.33 28.84 23.08
C TYR A 140 -4.71 28.21 21.74
N PHE A 141 -4.78 26.88 21.65
CA PHE A 141 -5.18 26.19 20.42
C PHE A 141 -6.62 26.49 20.00
N SER A 142 -7.53 26.67 20.97
CA SER A 142 -8.94 27.00 20.72
C SER A 142 -9.18 28.49 20.42
N GLY A 143 -8.17 29.36 20.59
CA GLY A 143 -8.35 30.80 20.46
C GLY A 143 -9.32 31.39 21.48
N LEU A 144 -9.32 30.88 22.71
CA LEU A 144 -10.16 31.33 23.82
C LEU A 144 -9.47 32.39 24.66
N ALA A 145 -10.19 32.94 25.64
CA ALA A 145 -9.62 33.90 26.58
C ALA A 145 -8.53 33.22 27.45
N PRO A 146 -7.31 33.79 27.55
CA PRO A 146 -6.26 33.26 28.42
C PRO A 146 -6.69 33.28 29.88
N HIS A 147 -6.35 32.25 30.66
CA HIS A 147 -6.54 32.24 32.10
C HIS A 147 -5.33 32.83 32.81
N SER A 148 -4.13 32.31 32.50
CA SER A 148 -2.87 32.77 33.10
C SER A 148 -1.87 33.35 32.10
N GLY A 149 -2.09 33.16 30.80
CA GLY A 149 -1.07 33.44 29.79
C GLY A 149 -0.98 34.88 29.33
N ASN A 150 -1.88 35.78 29.73
CA ASN A 150 -1.73 37.23 29.55
C ASN A 150 -1.20 37.91 30.84
N ASN A 151 -0.85 39.19 30.72
CA ASN A 151 -0.24 39.98 31.80
C ASN A 151 1.06 39.36 32.36
N LYS A 152 1.78 38.63 31.53
CA LYS A 152 3.15 38.18 31.78
C LYS A 152 4.10 39.07 31.00
N ASP A 153 5.20 39.48 31.61
CA ASP A 153 6.22 40.27 30.92
C ASP A 153 6.74 39.54 29.70
N ARG A 154 7.01 38.24 29.85
CA ARG A 154 7.69 37.42 28.84
C ARG A 154 6.76 36.62 27.93
N THR A 155 5.45 36.88 27.94
CA THR A 155 4.55 36.23 26.96
C THR A 155 4.72 36.81 25.57
N ASP A 156 4.51 35.98 24.55
CA ASP A 156 4.55 36.37 23.15
C ASP A 156 3.33 37.24 22.81
N TYR A 157 3.53 38.56 22.77
CA TYR A 157 2.54 39.50 22.31
C TYR A 157 3.12 40.54 21.35
N ARG A 158 2.25 41.07 20.48
CA ARG A 158 2.65 42.06 19.49
C ARG A 158 3.23 43.32 20.15
N GLY A 159 4.49 43.63 19.83
CA GLY A 159 5.19 44.80 20.36
C GLY A 159 5.80 44.60 21.74
N ASN A 160 5.95 43.36 22.22
CA ASN A 160 6.69 43.07 23.44
C ASN A 160 8.19 43.35 23.28
N SER A 161 8.78 44.01 24.27
CA SER A 161 10.21 44.36 24.33
C SER A 161 10.83 44.14 25.72
N SER A 162 10.10 43.51 26.65
CA SER A 162 10.51 43.30 28.04
C SER A 162 11.56 42.19 28.22
N GLY A 163 11.82 41.38 27.19
CA GLY A 163 12.73 40.23 27.24
C GLY A 163 14.17 40.57 26.87
N SER A 164 14.99 39.53 26.72
CA SER A 164 16.36 39.66 26.19
C SER A 164 16.32 40.10 24.72
N SER A 165 17.47 40.51 24.16
CA SER A 165 17.56 40.80 22.72
C SER A 165 17.10 39.63 21.84
N ARG A 166 17.30 38.39 22.31
CA ARG A 166 16.88 37.15 21.64
C ARG A 166 15.38 36.89 21.80
N SER A 167 14.80 37.14 22.97
CA SER A 167 13.34 37.10 23.16
C SER A 167 12.63 38.15 22.32
N ASN A 168 13.15 39.38 22.30
CA ASN A 168 12.59 40.48 21.51
C ASN A 168 12.64 40.19 20.00
N ALA A 169 13.65 39.44 19.54
CA ALA A 169 13.74 38.99 18.15
C ALA A 169 12.64 37.98 17.77
N VAL A 170 12.15 37.17 18.72
CA VAL A 170 10.98 36.28 18.53
C VAL A 170 9.67 37.07 18.63
N TYR A 171 9.54 38.01 19.58
CA TYR A 171 8.33 38.83 19.73
C TYR A 171 8.07 39.78 18.57
N ALA A 172 9.12 40.17 17.84
CA ALA A 172 9.00 40.96 16.62
C ALA A 172 8.39 40.18 15.44
N LEU A 173 8.34 38.85 15.49
CA LEU A 173 7.73 38.01 14.46
C LEU A 173 6.21 38.19 14.43
N SER A 174 5.63 38.10 13.23
CA SER A 174 4.17 38.08 13.04
C SER A 174 3.54 36.81 13.61
N GLY A 175 2.22 36.79 13.81
CA GLY A 175 1.52 35.63 14.39
C GLY A 175 1.77 35.45 15.89
N ASN A 176 1.92 36.56 16.63
CA ASN A 176 2.04 36.53 18.10
C ASN A 176 0.82 35.84 18.74
N ALA A 177 1.04 35.17 19.87
CA ALA A 177 -0.02 34.48 20.59
C ALA A 177 -1.08 35.46 21.12
N LEU A 178 -0.67 36.68 21.48
CA LEU A 178 -1.54 37.75 21.93
C LEU A 178 -1.30 39.07 21.16
N LEU A 179 -2.34 39.89 21.02
CA LEU A 179 -2.24 41.19 20.35
C LEU A 179 -1.73 42.33 21.25
N SER A 180 -1.71 42.13 22.58
CA SER A 180 -1.19 43.07 23.58
C SER A 180 -0.88 42.33 24.89
N LYS A 181 -0.18 42.98 25.84
CA LYS A 181 0.16 42.38 27.15
C LYS A 181 -1.08 41.89 27.91
N ALA A 182 -2.18 42.64 27.89
CA ALA A 182 -3.47 42.27 28.49
C ALA A 182 -4.45 41.66 27.47
N GLY A 183 -3.95 41.16 26.33
CA GLY A 183 -4.75 40.68 25.22
C GLY A 183 -5.67 39.52 25.59
N SER A 184 -6.83 39.47 24.92
CA SER A 184 -7.80 38.38 24.95
C SER A 184 -8.72 38.55 23.73
N PRO A 185 -9.11 37.48 23.01
CA PRO A 185 -8.67 36.10 23.20
C PRO A 185 -7.26 35.82 22.65
N TYR A 186 -6.79 34.58 22.78
CA TYR A 186 -5.61 34.08 22.07
C TYR A 186 -5.79 34.13 20.56
N VAL A 187 -4.69 34.35 19.84
CA VAL A 187 -4.60 34.10 18.40
C VAL A 187 -4.29 32.61 18.22
N SER A 188 -5.29 31.82 17.81
CA SER A 188 -5.10 30.38 17.61
C SER A 188 -4.07 30.08 16.51
N PRO A 189 -3.17 29.10 16.72
CA PRO A 189 -2.26 28.61 15.70
C PRO A 189 -2.92 27.65 14.70
N VAL A 190 -4.18 27.25 14.93
CA VAL A 190 -4.96 26.39 14.03
C VAL A 190 -5.46 27.25 12.86
N THR A 191 -4.69 27.26 11.78
CA THR A 191 -5.00 28.04 10.58
C THR A 191 -5.89 27.32 9.57
N SER A 192 -6.17 26.04 9.81
CA SER A 192 -7.00 25.18 8.94
C SER A 192 -7.69 24.11 9.79
N ALA A 193 -8.87 23.67 9.36
CA ALA A 193 -9.58 22.53 9.96
C ALA A 193 -8.80 21.21 9.83
N CYS A 194 -7.78 21.15 8.95
CA CYS A 194 -6.93 19.98 8.73
C CYS A 194 -5.58 20.06 9.46
N ALA A 195 -5.36 21.06 10.31
CA ALA A 195 -4.10 21.21 11.01
C ALA A 195 -3.94 20.08 12.05
N ARG A 196 -2.90 19.26 11.90
CA ARG A 196 -2.51 18.25 12.90
C ARG A 196 -1.85 18.97 14.07
N ASN A 197 -2.38 18.81 15.28
CA ASN A 197 -1.95 19.54 16.46
C ASN A 197 -1.34 18.59 17.50
N PHE A 198 -0.19 18.97 18.04
CA PHE A 198 0.60 18.15 18.95
C PHE A 198 1.11 18.97 20.12
N ILE A 199 1.20 18.32 21.28
CA ILE A 199 1.88 18.83 22.45
C ILE A 199 3.07 17.92 22.74
N VAL A 200 4.23 18.49 22.99
CA VAL A 200 5.39 17.76 23.53
C VAL A 200 5.70 18.36 24.90
N TYR A 201 5.31 17.66 25.97
CA TYR A 201 5.59 18.09 27.32
C TYR A 201 6.92 17.52 27.81
N ILE A 202 7.86 18.38 28.18
CA ILE A 202 9.16 18.01 28.77
C ILE A 202 9.07 18.27 30.27
N SER A 203 9.11 17.19 31.05
CA SER A 203 9.06 17.21 32.51
C SER A 203 10.46 17.03 33.09
N ASN A 204 10.79 17.81 34.12
CA ASN A 204 12.11 17.79 34.77
C ASN A 204 12.09 17.18 36.20
N SER A 205 10.90 16.94 36.76
CA SER A 205 10.67 16.34 38.09
C SER A 205 9.18 16.20 38.41
N ALA A 206 8.85 15.48 39.49
CA ALA A 206 7.49 15.46 40.02
C ALA A 206 7.07 16.82 40.60
N LEU A 207 5.99 17.39 40.08
CA LEU A 207 5.41 18.62 40.60
C LEU A 207 4.52 18.34 41.82
N HIS A 208 4.52 19.26 42.79
CA HIS A 208 3.59 19.20 43.92
C HIS A 208 2.18 19.60 43.49
N HIS A 209 1.20 18.73 43.74
CA HIS A 209 -0.21 18.98 43.43
C HIS A 209 -0.80 20.06 44.35
N ASN A 210 -1.32 21.13 43.75
CA ASN A 210 -2.09 22.14 44.46
C ASN A 210 -3.58 21.86 44.29
N VAL A 211 -4.24 21.47 45.37
CA VAL A 211 -5.68 21.16 45.42
C VAL A 211 -6.55 22.29 44.83
N ILE A 212 -6.17 23.55 45.03
CA ILE A 212 -6.93 24.70 44.51
C ILE A 212 -6.81 24.78 42.99
N ASP A 213 -5.60 24.60 42.45
CA ASP A 213 -5.34 24.71 41.01
C ASP A 213 -5.97 23.52 40.26
N ASN A 214 -5.88 22.31 40.80
CA ASN A 214 -6.55 21.12 40.24
C ASN A 214 -8.09 21.25 40.28
N SER A 215 -8.65 21.80 41.35
CA SER A 215 -10.10 22.06 41.43
C SER A 215 -10.54 23.10 40.39
N LEU A 216 -9.71 24.10 40.11
CA LEU A 216 -9.99 25.11 39.09
C LEU A 216 -9.87 24.54 37.67
N ALA A 217 -8.80 23.79 37.40
CA ALA A 217 -8.61 23.10 36.13
C ALA A 217 -9.77 22.13 35.84
N SER A 218 -10.27 21.45 36.86
CA SER A 218 -11.43 20.57 36.75
C SER A 218 -12.72 21.33 36.40
N ALA A 219 -12.95 22.49 37.03
CA ALA A 219 -14.08 23.34 36.67
C ALA A 219 -13.98 23.88 35.24
N GLN A 220 -12.76 24.23 34.80
CA GLN A 220 -12.50 24.69 33.42
C GLN A 220 -12.70 23.57 32.39
N LEU A 221 -12.27 22.35 32.70
CA LEU A 221 -12.47 21.17 31.85
C LEU A 221 -13.96 20.89 31.66
N ALA A 222 -14.73 20.88 32.76
CA ALA A 222 -16.18 20.72 32.70
C ALA A 222 -16.85 21.83 31.88
N ALA A 223 -16.38 23.08 32.01
CA ALA A 223 -16.90 24.21 31.24
C ALA A 223 -16.57 24.12 29.74
N ALA A 224 -15.43 23.52 29.38
CA ALA A 224 -15.07 23.24 27.99
C ALA A 224 -15.91 22.09 27.39
N GLY A 225 -16.58 21.29 28.23
CA GLY A 225 -17.35 20.10 27.81
C GLY A 225 -16.62 18.79 28.04
N GLY A 226 -15.42 18.82 28.64
CA GLY A 226 -14.63 17.64 28.96
C GLY A 226 -15.11 16.90 30.21
N SER A 227 -14.95 15.58 30.20
CA SER A 227 -15.25 14.73 31.35
C SER A 227 -14.20 14.94 32.46
N THR A 228 -14.67 15.27 33.66
CA THR A 228 -13.83 15.38 34.87
C THR A 228 -13.70 14.07 35.65
N ILE A 229 -14.20 12.96 35.08
CA ILE A 229 -14.05 11.64 35.68
C ILE A 229 -12.56 11.28 35.67
N ALA A 230 -12.04 11.09 36.89
CA ALA A 230 -10.66 10.74 37.15
C ALA A 230 -10.24 9.47 36.39
N ILE A 231 -9.09 9.52 35.74
CA ILE A 231 -8.43 8.39 35.08
C ILE A 231 -7.58 7.69 36.14
N PRO A 232 -7.85 6.42 36.49
CA PRO A 232 -7.12 5.75 37.54
C PRO A 232 -5.61 5.64 37.25
N LEU A 233 -4.77 6.12 38.17
CA LEU A 233 -3.31 6.02 38.09
C LEU A 233 -2.78 4.94 39.03
N SER A 234 -1.70 4.26 38.60
CA SER A 234 -0.95 3.32 39.43
C SER A 234 0.55 3.52 39.22
N PRO A 235 1.30 3.99 40.23
CA PRO A 235 0.86 4.41 41.57
C PRO A 235 -0.08 5.62 41.59
N ALA A 236 -0.96 5.73 42.59
CA ALA A 236 -2.01 6.74 42.66
C ALA A 236 -1.55 8.10 43.24
N ASP A 237 -0.24 8.28 43.46
CA ASP A 237 0.30 9.44 44.18
C ASP A 237 0.11 10.78 43.42
N ALA A 238 -0.27 10.74 42.14
CA ALA A 238 -0.62 11.91 41.32
C ALA A 238 -2.09 11.93 40.83
N GLN A 239 -2.96 11.09 41.42
CA GLN A 239 -4.34 10.87 40.99
C GLN A 239 -5.23 12.12 41.00
N ASP A 240 -4.89 13.12 41.79
CA ASP A 240 -5.64 14.36 41.94
C ASP A 240 -5.31 15.41 40.85
N ASN A 241 -4.30 15.15 40.01
CA ASN A 241 -3.92 16.01 38.90
C ASN A 241 -4.71 15.67 37.65
N ILE A 242 -5.48 16.65 37.16
CA ILE A 242 -6.43 16.42 36.06
C ILE A 242 -5.83 16.62 34.65
N ALA A 243 -4.50 16.51 34.53
CA ALA A 243 -3.77 16.83 33.31
C ALA A 243 -4.00 15.81 32.18
N ASP A 244 -4.17 14.54 32.52
CA ASP A 244 -4.53 13.47 31.59
C ASP A 244 -5.99 13.55 31.15
N GLU A 245 -6.92 14.01 31.98
CA GLU A 245 -8.29 14.28 31.50
C GLU A 245 -8.33 15.48 30.56
N TRP A 246 -7.46 16.49 30.76
CA TRP A 246 -7.26 17.54 29.77
C TRP A 246 -6.69 16.98 28.47
N ALA A 247 -5.65 16.14 28.52
CA ALA A 247 -5.09 15.49 27.33
C ALA A 247 -6.14 14.65 26.59
N ARG A 248 -6.98 13.91 27.32
CA ARG A 248 -8.11 13.14 26.79
C ARG A 248 -9.13 14.05 26.10
N TRP A 249 -9.52 15.14 26.76
CA TRP A 249 -10.48 16.09 26.19
C TRP A 249 -9.94 16.74 24.92
N MET A 250 -8.70 17.22 24.93
CA MET A 250 -8.09 17.87 23.78
C MET A 250 -7.97 16.94 22.56
N LYS A 251 -7.81 15.63 22.78
CA LYS A 251 -7.84 14.62 21.72
C LYS A 251 -9.25 14.39 21.16
N GLN A 252 -10.27 14.41 22.03
CA GLN A 252 -11.67 14.19 21.67
C GLN A 252 -12.34 15.41 21.04
N ASP A 253 -11.85 16.60 21.36
CA ASP A 253 -12.27 17.87 20.78
C ASP A 253 -11.89 17.96 19.28
N ALA A 254 -12.55 18.86 18.55
CA ALA A 254 -12.29 19.10 17.13
C ALA A 254 -10.83 19.49 16.82
N LEU A 255 -10.06 19.94 17.81
CA LEU A 255 -8.64 20.23 17.69
C LEU A 255 -7.75 18.99 17.55
N GLY A 256 -8.22 17.81 18.00
CA GLY A 256 -7.55 16.52 17.81
C GLY A 256 -6.12 16.43 18.37
N LEU A 257 -5.81 17.15 19.45
CA LEU A 257 -4.43 17.26 19.95
C LEU A 257 -3.89 15.93 20.48
N THR A 258 -2.70 15.57 20.02
CA THR A 258 -1.97 14.39 20.49
C THR A 258 -0.79 14.82 21.37
N THR A 259 -0.63 14.22 22.55
CA THR A 259 0.35 14.66 23.55
C THR A 259 1.47 13.62 23.68
N TYR A 260 2.71 14.06 23.49
CA TYR A 260 3.93 13.33 23.84
C TYR A 260 4.45 13.85 25.18
N THR A 261 5.00 12.97 26.00
CA THR A 261 5.54 13.33 27.30
C THR A 261 6.96 12.79 27.46
N ILE A 262 7.92 13.63 27.82
CA ILE A 262 9.31 13.28 28.06
C ILE A 262 9.61 13.49 29.54
N ASP A 263 9.85 12.41 30.25
CA ASP A 263 10.15 12.37 31.69
C ASP A 263 11.67 12.38 31.88
N VAL A 264 12.24 13.57 32.08
CA VAL A 264 13.68 13.76 32.24
C VAL A 264 14.06 13.50 33.70
N ASN A 265 15.03 12.61 33.91
CA ASN A 265 15.51 12.23 35.24
C ASN A 265 14.41 11.68 36.15
N ARG A 266 13.70 10.68 35.65
CA ARG A 266 12.65 9.99 36.40
C ARG A 266 13.04 9.70 37.85
N ALA A 267 12.32 10.31 38.79
CA ALA A 267 12.48 10.01 40.21
C ALA A 267 11.87 8.63 40.52
N SER A 268 12.64 7.76 41.15
CA SER A 268 12.21 6.39 41.50
C SER A 268 11.67 6.28 42.94
N ASP A 269 11.71 7.36 43.70
CA ASP A 269 11.25 7.48 45.08
C ASP A 269 10.29 8.67 45.29
N GLY A 270 9.69 8.75 46.48
CA GLY A 270 8.72 9.80 46.83
C GLY A 270 7.51 9.81 45.88
N ASN A 271 7.13 10.99 45.38
CA ASN A 271 6.02 11.16 44.44
C ASN A 271 6.40 10.87 42.98
N GLY A 272 7.66 10.55 42.69
CA GLY A 272 8.18 10.29 41.34
C GLY A 272 7.42 9.22 40.56
N PRO A 273 7.19 8.03 41.14
CA PRO A 273 6.44 6.97 40.47
C PRO A 273 5.00 7.35 40.07
N GLY A 274 4.28 8.08 40.93
CA GLY A 274 2.95 8.59 40.61
C GLY A 274 2.97 9.65 39.52
N TRP A 275 3.99 10.50 39.49
CA TRP A 275 4.17 11.50 38.44
C TRP A 275 4.40 10.85 37.07
N SER A 276 5.29 9.87 36.97
CA SER A 276 5.49 9.12 35.72
C SER A 276 4.22 8.39 35.27
N ALA A 277 3.39 7.92 36.22
CA ALA A 277 2.09 7.33 35.90
C ALA A 277 1.13 8.35 35.26
N LEU A 278 1.10 9.59 35.76
CA LEU A 278 0.34 10.69 35.15
C LEU A 278 0.83 11.01 33.73
N LEU A 279 2.15 11.13 33.52
CA LEU A 279 2.71 11.43 32.19
C LEU A 279 2.40 10.34 31.16
N ARG A 280 2.54 9.06 31.55
CA ARG A 280 2.12 7.93 30.72
C ARG A 280 0.63 7.99 30.40
N SER A 281 -0.21 8.35 31.37
CA SER A 281 -1.66 8.51 31.17
C SER A 281 -1.97 9.60 30.14
N MET A 282 -1.34 10.78 30.26
CA MET A 282 -1.50 11.89 29.31
C MET A 282 -1.14 11.49 27.87
N ALA A 283 -0.03 10.79 27.69
CA ALA A 283 0.39 10.32 26.38
C ALA A 283 -0.60 9.29 25.81
N ALA A 284 -0.95 8.28 26.61
CA ALA A 284 -1.84 7.20 26.19
C ALA A 284 -3.24 7.71 25.80
N VAL A 285 -3.86 8.54 26.63
CA VAL A 285 -5.25 9.00 26.41
C VAL A 285 -5.41 9.96 25.24
N SER A 286 -4.29 10.52 24.75
CA SER A 286 -4.26 11.40 23.57
C SER A 286 -3.73 10.71 22.31
N GLY A 287 -3.27 9.45 22.42
CA GLY A 287 -2.68 8.69 21.31
C GLY A 287 -1.26 9.09 20.94
N GLY A 288 -0.50 9.66 21.88
CA GLY A 288 0.92 9.98 21.74
C GLY A 288 1.81 9.03 22.54
N LYS A 289 3.10 9.36 22.69
CA LYS A 289 4.10 8.47 23.31
C LYS A 289 4.77 9.09 24.53
N TYR A 290 5.03 8.24 25.52
CA TYR A 290 5.80 8.58 26.71
C TYR A 290 7.27 8.14 26.54
N PHE A 291 8.20 9.02 26.93
CA PHE A 291 9.64 8.75 26.94
C PHE A 291 10.18 8.87 28.35
N ASP A 292 10.96 7.88 28.77
CA ASP A 292 11.76 7.90 30.00
C ASP A 292 13.21 8.19 29.60
N VAL A 293 13.75 9.33 30.01
CA VAL A 293 15.10 9.75 29.59
C VAL A 293 15.97 10.15 30.77
N ALA A 294 17.21 9.66 30.78
CA ALA A 294 18.23 10.15 31.69
C ALA A 294 18.64 11.59 31.32
N ALA A 295 19.21 12.35 32.26
CA ALA A 295 19.61 13.77 32.12
C ALA A 295 20.54 14.08 30.94
N SER A 296 21.05 13.10 30.19
CA SER A 296 22.01 13.38 29.13
C SER A 296 21.35 14.16 28.00
N GLY A 297 21.98 15.22 27.52
CA GLY A 297 21.47 16.00 26.39
C GLY A 297 21.24 15.17 25.12
N THR A 298 21.93 14.03 24.96
CA THR A 298 21.70 13.10 23.85
C THR A 298 20.37 12.35 23.98
N ALA A 299 20.08 11.73 25.13
CA ALA A 299 18.84 10.96 25.33
C ALA A 299 17.58 11.84 25.21
N ILE A 300 17.65 13.08 25.69
CA ILE A 300 16.56 14.07 25.55
C ILE A 300 16.39 14.44 24.07
N ALA A 301 17.50 14.66 23.35
CA ALA A 301 17.44 14.95 21.91
C ALA A 301 16.87 13.78 21.10
N ASP A 302 17.20 12.54 21.46
CA ASP A 302 16.68 11.34 20.79
C ASP A 302 15.18 11.17 21.01
N ALA A 303 14.68 11.34 22.24
CA ALA A 303 13.24 11.31 22.52
C ALA A 303 12.47 12.41 21.77
N LEU A 304 13.03 13.62 21.70
CA LEU A 304 12.46 14.71 20.91
C LEU A 304 12.46 14.35 19.41
N ASN A 305 13.56 13.82 18.88
CA ASN A 305 13.64 13.39 17.47
C ASN A 305 12.63 12.29 17.15
N VAL A 306 12.41 11.32 18.04
CA VAL A 306 11.38 10.27 17.87
C VAL A 306 9.98 10.88 17.90
N ALA A 307 9.69 11.77 18.86
CA ALA A 307 8.39 12.46 18.92
C ALA A 307 8.13 13.25 17.63
N PHE A 308 9.09 14.06 17.17
CA PHE A 308 8.95 14.81 15.91
C PHE A 308 8.90 13.90 14.67
N GLY A 309 9.53 12.72 14.70
CA GLY A 309 9.45 11.70 13.64
C GLY A 309 8.04 11.09 13.53
N GLU A 310 7.48 10.60 14.63
CA GLU A 310 6.13 10.03 14.69
C GLU A 310 5.05 11.07 14.36
N ILE A 311 5.25 12.34 14.73
CA ILE A 311 4.36 13.46 14.35
C ILE A 311 4.24 13.62 12.82
N GLN A 312 5.24 13.17 12.05
CA GLN A 312 5.17 13.22 10.58
C GLN A 312 4.37 12.07 9.95
N ALA A 313 4.14 10.95 10.65
CA ALA A 313 3.51 9.72 10.16
C ALA A 313 2.05 9.85 9.67
N VAL A 314 1.66 9.10 8.61
CA VAL A 314 0.26 8.85 8.16
C VAL A 314 0.15 7.39 7.64
N ASN A 315 -0.93 6.66 7.99
CA ASN A 315 -1.22 5.25 7.61
C ASN A 315 -2.68 5.15 7.08
N SER A 316 -3.12 4.38 6.07
CA SER A 316 -2.72 3.10 5.42
C SER A 316 -3.20 3.05 3.95
N VAL A 317 -2.57 2.26 3.04
CA VAL A 317 -3.06 2.09 1.65
C VAL A 317 -3.12 0.61 1.25
N PHE A 318 -4.18 0.19 0.55
CA PHE A 318 -4.55 -1.22 0.37
C PHE A 318 -4.08 -1.81 -0.97
N ALA A 319 -3.79 -3.13 -0.98
CA ALA A 319 -3.66 -3.94 -2.19
C ALA A 319 -4.95 -4.73 -2.50
N SER A 320 -4.98 -5.41 -3.65
CA SER A 320 -6.18 -6.05 -4.20
C SER A 320 -6.76 -7.18 -3.33
N PRO A 321 -8.10 -7.30 -3.22
CA PRO A 321 -8.73 -8.46 -2.63
C PRO A 321 -8.62 -9.65 -3.59
N SER A 322 -8.73 -10.85 -3.03
CA SER A 322 -8.74 -12.13 -3.74
C SER A 322 -9.79 -13.07 -3.16
N LEU A 323 -10.39 -13.89 -4.03
CA LEU A 323 -11.43 -14.88 -3.70
C LEU A 323 -11.01 -16.24 -4.28
N PRO A 324 -11.01 -17.35 -3.49
CA PRO A 324 -10.74 -18.70 -4.01
C PRO A 324 -11.82 -19.18 -4.97
N ALA A 325 -11.42 -19.79 -6.08
CA ALA A 325 -12.31 -20.62 -6.89
C ALA A 325 -12.58 -21.97 -6.21
N SER A 326 -13.84 -22.46 -6.20
CA SER A 326 -14.12 -23.84 -5.76
C SER A 326 -13.50 -24.84 -6.74
N ALA A 327 -12.86 -25.87 -6.18
CA ALA A 327 -12.27 -26.97 -6.93
C ALA A 327 -13.33 -27.92 -7.56
N HIS A 328 -14.59 -27.85 -7.16
CA HIS A 328 -15.65 -28.79 -7.54
C HIS A 328 -16.66 -28.18 -8.52
N THR A 329 -16.92 -26.88 -8.38
CA THR A 329 -17.77 -26.10 -9.28
C THR A 329 -17.00 -24.86 -9.73
N ARG A 330 -16.37 -24.94 -10.91
CA ARG A 330 -15.60 -23.83 -11.53
C ARG A 330 -16.41 -22.54 -11.75
N SER A 331 -17.73 -22.56 -11.49
CA SER A 331 -18.65 -21.42 -11.55
C SER A 331 -19.00 -20.81 -10.19
N THR A 332 -18.56 -21.39 -9.06
CA THR A 332 -18.80 -20.85 -7.71
C THR A 332 -17.49 -20.68 -6.94
N LEU A 333 -17.31 -19.52 -6.31
CA LEU A 333 -16.20 -19.20 -5.42
C LEU A 333 -16.56 -19.62 -3.98
N LEU A 334 -15.56 -20.01 -3.20
CA LEU A 334 -15.75 -20.21 -1.76
C LEU A 334 -15.91 -18.85 -1.07
N ASN A 335 -16.62 -18.83 0.05
CA ASN A 335 -16.94 -17.59 0.78
C ASN A 335 -15.75 -16.99 1.56
N GLU A 336 -14.52 -17.08 1.04
CA GLU A 336 -13.31 -16.59 1.71
C GLU A 336 -12.78 -15.37 0.98
N VAL A 337 -12.59 -14.25 1.67
CA VAL A 337 -12.07 -13.00 1.08
C VAL A 337 -10.72 -12.66 1.71
N PHE A 338 -9.63 -12.79 0.94
CA PHE A 338 -8.29 -12.45 1.40
C PHE A 338 -7.83 -11.12 0.84
N ILE A 339 -7.37 -10.22 1.72
CA ILE A 339 -6.95 -8.85 1.38
C ILE A 339 -5.51 -8.65 1.82
N GLY A 340 -4.61 -8.46 0.86
CA GLY A 340 -3.24 -8.04 1.12
C GLY A 340 -3.21 -6.57 1.56
N MET A 341 -2.44 -6.28 2.59
CA MET A 341 -2.30 -4.92 3.13
C MET A 341 -0.84 -4.53 3.23
N PHE A 342 -0.58 -3.22 3.09
CA PHE A 342 0.73 -2.64 3.30
C PHE A 342 0.65 -1.27 3.96
N ARG A 343 1.76 -0.89 4.56
CA ARG A 343 1.97 0.43 5.16
C ARG A 343 3.34 0.95 4.73
N PRO A 344 3.38 2.05 3.96
CA PRO A 344 4.64 2.74 3.70
C PRO A 344 5.34 3.11 5.00
N ASP A 345 6.66 2.98 5.00
CA ASP A 345 7.47 3.47 6.11
C ASP A 345 7.41 5.00 6.16
N GLU A 346 7.13 5.54 7.33
CA GLU A 346 6.88 6.97 7.56
C GLU A 346 8.11 7.85 7.28
N ASN A 347 9.31 7.24 7.29
CA ASN A 347 10.57 7.90 6.98
C ASN A 347 11.02 7.65 5.53
N GLY A 348 10.17 7.04 4.70
CA GLY A 348 10.48 6.72 3.31
C GLY A 348 11.54 5.64 3.15
N LEU A 349 11.65 4.72 4.12
CA LEU A 349 12.63 3.62 4.11
C LEU A 349 12.07 2.37 3.42
N SER A 350 12.93 1.39 3.11
CA SER A 350 12.57 0.23 2.28
C SER A 350 11.80 -0.88 3.00
N ARG A 351 11.77 -0.91 4.34
CA ARG A 351 11.04 -1.91 5.13
C ARG A 351 9.61 -1.44 5.37
N TRP A 352 8.73 -1.76 4.45
CA TRP A 352 7.30 -1.52 4.60
C TRP A 352 6.65 -2.72 5.29
N LEU A 353 5.65 -2.43 6.11
CA LEU A 353 4.95 -3.44 6.88
C LEU A 353 3.75 -3.95 6.08
N GLY A 354 3.38 -5.21 6.25
CA GLY A 354 2.22 -5.79 5.57
C GLY A 354 1.47 -6.81 6.39
N ASN A 355 0.36 -7.30 5.83
CA ASN A 355 -0.45 -8.37 6.40
C ASN A 355 -1.36 -8.99 5.33
N LEU A 356 -1.92 -10.16 5.63
CA LEU A 356 -3.01 -10.76 4.85
C LEU A 356 -4.23 -10.93 5.77
N LYS A 357 -5.26 -10.12 5.53
CA LYS A 357 -6.52 -10.16 6.29
C LYS A 357 -7.55 -11.05 5.61
N HIS A 358 -8.35 -11.74 6.41
CA HIS A 358 -9.37 -12.68 5.94
C HIS A 358 -10.76 -12.26 6.43
N TYR A 359 -11.71 -12.19 5.51
CA TYR A 359 -13.12 -11.81 5.71
C TYR A 359 -14.04 -12.77 4.95
N LYS A 360 -15.36 -12.57 5.06
CA LYS A 360 -16.36 -13.32 4.31
C LYS A 360 -17.43 -12.42 3.71
N ILE A 361 -18.27 -12.98 2.86
CA ILE A 361 -19.47 -12.33 2.32
C ILE A 361 -20.68 -12.88 3.09
N GLY A 362 -21.63 -12.00 3.40
CA GLY A 362 -22.92 -12.39 3.95
C GLY A 362 -24.03 -11.42 3.52
N LEU A 363 -25.27 -11.75 3.83
CA LEU A 363 -26.41 -10.88 3.55
C LEU A 363 -26.74 -10.04 4.79
N LEU A 364 -26.72 -8.72 4.63
CA LEU A 364 -27.27 -7.78 5.60
C LEU A 364 -28.43 -7.04 4.93
N ASP A 365 -29.60 -7.08 5.55
CA ASP A 365 -30.85 -6.50 4.99
C ASP A 365 -31.15 -6.97 3.54
N GLY A 366 -30.78 -8.21 3.22
CA GLY A 366 -30.99 -8.83 1.90
C GLY A 366 -29.99 -8.40 0.82
N SER A 367 -28.98 -7.61 1.15
CA SER A 367 -27.90 -7.20 0.22
C SER A 367 -26.57 -7.86 0.59
N PRO A 368 -25.75 -8.30 -0.37
CA PRO A 368 -24.43 -8.86 -0.07
C PRO A 368 -23.50 -7.78 0.49
N ARG A 369 -22.77 -8.11 1.56
CA ARG A 369 -21.81 -7.22 2.24
C ARG A 369 -20.56 -7.98 2.64
N LEU A 370 -19.44 -7.28 2.74
CA LEU A 370 -18.23 -7.82 3.36
C LEU A 370 -18.38 -7.81 4.89
N LEU A 371 -18.25 -8.98 5.51
CA LEU A 371 -18.41 -9.20 6.95
C LEU A 371 -17.12 -9.69 7.61
N ASP A 372 -16.96 -9.31 8.87
CA ASP A 372 -15.87 -9.73 9.74
C ASP A 372 -16.15 -11.10 10.40
N SER A 373 -15.20 -11.57 11.22
CA SER A 373 -15.31 -12.87 11.92
C SER A 373 -16.45 -12.96 12.94
N ARG A 374 -17.16 -11.87 13.22
CA ARG A 374 -18.30 -11.77 14.15
C ARG A 374 -19.62 -11.51 13.41
N ASP A 375 -19.65 -11.65 12.09
CA ASP A 375 -20.81 -11.33 11.25
C ASP A 375 -21.17 -9.83 11.19
N GLU A 376 -20.25 -8.95 11.59
CA GLU A 376 -20.45 -7.49 11.52
C GLU A 376 -19.86 -6.91 10.23
N PRO A 377 -20.39 -5.78 9.70
CA PRO A 377 -19.81 -5.11 8.54
C PRO A 377 -18.32 -4.80 8.72
N ALA A 378 -17.51 -5.27 7.78
CA ALA A 378 -16.07 -5.06 7.79
C ALA A 378 -15.68 -3.64 7.33
N LEU A 379 -16.52 -2.99 6.51
CA LEU A 379 -16.22 -1.71 5.88
C LEU A 379 -17.07 -0.56 6.46
N ASP A 380 -16.44 0.60 6.63
CA ASP A 380 -17.08 1.86 6.98
C ASP A 380 -17.52 2.57 5.70
N SER A 381 -18.83 2.75 5.52
CA SER A 381 -19.39 3.35 4.31
C SER A 381 -19.11 4.85 4.15
N GLY A 382 -18.67 5.54 5.21
CA GLY A 382 -18.29 6.95 5.16
C GLY A 382 -16.83 7.17 4.75
N THR A 383 -15.97 6.21 5.04
CA THR A 383 -14.52 6.30 4.72
C THR A 383 -14.09 5.37 3.59
N GLY A 384 -14.89 4.35 3.26
CA GLY A 384 -14.55 3.31 2.28
C GLY A 384 -13.51 2.30 2.78
N PHE A 385 -13.04 2.44 4.02
CA PHE A 385 -12.00 1.62 4.63
C PHE A 385 -12.55 0.63 5.65
N MET A 386 -11.69 -0.29 6.10
CA MET A 386 -11.98 -1.20 7.21
C MET A 386 -12.44 -0.42 8.45
N THR A 387 -13.53 -0.86 9.09
CA THR A 387 -14.01 -0.22 10.32
C THR A 387 -12.96 -0.35 11.42
N GLY A 388 -12.89 0.63 12.32
CA GLY A 388 -11.92 0.62 13.42
C GLY A 388 -12.01 -0.62 14.31
N CYS A 389 -13.20 -1.19 14.43
CA CYS A 389 -13.47 -2.38 15.24
C CYS A 389 -13.55 -3.68 14.45
N ALA A 390 -13.36 -3.69 13.13
CA ALA A 390 -13.42 -4.92 12.34
C ALA A 390 -12.42 -5.96 12.87
N ARG A 391 -12.85 -7.22 12.95
CA ARG A 391 -11.99 -8.33 13.36
C ARG A 391 -11.88 -9.36 12.25
N SER A 392 -10.74 -9.39 11.55
CA SER A 392 -10.46 -10.41 10.54
C SER A 392 -10.42 -11.82 11.14
N PHE A 393 -10.60 -12.85 10.31
CA PHE A 393 -10.31 -14.23 10.69
C PHE A 393 -8.82 -14.38 11.05
N TRP A 394 -8.53 -15.32 11.95
CA TRP A 394 -7.21 -15.57 12.55
C TRP A 394 -6.72 -14.50 13.54
N THR A 395 -7.42 -13.38 13.66
CA THR A 395 -7.23 -12.45 14.78
C THR A 395 -7.74 -13.08 16.08
N PRO A 396 -7.01 -12.96 17.21
CA PRO A 396 -7.45 -13.48 18.50
C PRO A 396 -8.87 -13.06 18.88
N ALA A 397 -9.63 -13.94 19.51
CA ALA A 397 -11.00 -13.63 19.90
C ALA A 397 -11.09 -12.65 21.08
N THR A 398 -10.02 -12.54 21.87
CA THR A 398 -9.91 -11.70 23.07
C THR A 398 -8.73 -10.75 22.94
N THR A 399 -8.77 -9.64 23.68
CA THR A 399 -7.65 -8.72 23.79
C THR A 399 -6.45 -9.39 24.49
N ASP A 400 -5.27 -9.19 23.93
CA ASP A 400 -3.94 -9.45 24.48
C ASP A 400 -3.22 -8.12 24.76
N THR A 401 -1.94 -8.16 25.14
CA THR A 401 -1.13 -6.97 25.41
C THR A 401 0.11 -6.88 24.54
N TYR A 402 0.14 -7.62 23.41
CA TYR A 402 1.34 -7.73 22.58
C TYR A 402 1.83 -6.36 22.11
N TRP A 403 0.92 -5.46 21.72
CA TRP A 403 1.25 -4.13 21.21
C TRP A 403 1.36 -3.06 22.31
N ALA A 404 1.53 -3.42 23.58
CA ALA A 404 1.68 -2.44 24.66
C ALA A 404 2.90 -1.51 24.49
N PHE A 405 3.93 -1.95 23.76
CA PHE A 405 5.10 -1.15 23.42
C PHE A 405 4.84 -0.12 22.31
N SER A 406 3.81 -0.34 21.48
CA SER A 406 3.40 0.54 20.38
C SER A 406 1.88 0.50 20.16
N PRO A 407 1.07 1.05 21.09
CA PRO A 407 -0.38 0.98 20.99
C PRO A 407 -0.91 1.70 19.75
N SER A 408 -1.77 1.04 18.99
CA SER A 408 -2.33 1.55 17.74
C SER A 408 -3.71 0.98 17.44
N GLY A 409 -4.58 1.78 16.82
CA GLY A 409 -5.93 1.37 16.42
C GLY A 409 -6.99 2.41 16.76
N SER A 410 -8.19 2.21 16.21
CA SER A 410 -9.29 3.17 16.32
C SER A 410 -10.57 2.57 16.91
N CYS A 411 -10.54 1.33 17.43
CA CYS A 411 -11.71 0.72 18.04
C CYS A 411 -11.97 1.21 19.46
N LEU A 412 -12.82 2.22 19.60
CA LEU A 412 -13.20 2.75 20.92
C LEU A 412 -14.15 1.83 21.71
N ALA A 413 -14.82 0.88 21.03
CA ALA A 413 -15.79 -0.02 21.66
C ALA A 413 -15.14 -1.17 22.46
N VAL A 414 -13.85 -1.44 22.25
CA VAL A 414 -13.12 -2.52 22.90
C VAL A 414 -11.95 -1.93 23.69
N SER A 415 -12.03 -1.99 25.01
CA SER A 415 -10.99 -1.47 25.91
C SER A 415 -9.68 -2.25 25.74
N GLY A 416 -8.55 -1.53 25.69
CA GLY A 416 -7.21 -2.11 25.49
C GLY A 416 -6.96 -2.63 24.07
N SER A 417 -7.86 -2.33 23.12
CA SER A 417 -7.70 -2.76 21.74
C SER A 417 -6.49 -2.13 21.05
N ASP A 418 -6.08 -0.93 21.44
CA ASP A 418 -4.89 -0.24 20.97
C ASP A 418 -3.59 -1.03 21.26
N ALA A 419 -3.47 -1.59 22.46
CA ALA A 419 -2.34 -2.42 22.86
C ALA A 419 -2.48 -3.91 22.48
N SER A 420 -3.53 -4.30 21.76
CA SER A 420 -3.85 -5.69 21.47
C SER A 420 -3.88 -6.03 19.99
N ASN A 421 -3.56 -7.26 19.57
CA ASN A 421 -3.87 -7.74 18.23
C ASN A 421 -5.38 -7.73 17.87
N SER A 422 -6.29 -7.60 18.83
CA SER A 422 -7.75 -7.68 18.60
C SER A 422 -8.54 -6.48 19.16
N PRO A 423 -9.52 -5.95 18.40
CA PRO A 423 -9.67 -6.10 16.96
C PRO A 423 -8.49 -5.47 16.21
N ASP A 424 -8.22 -6.00 15.02
CA ASP A 424 -7.13 -5.53 14.18
C ASP A 424 -7.50 -4.30 13.35
N GLY A 425 -8.77 -4.13 12.99
CA GLY A 425 -9.29 -2.93 12.31
C GLY A 425 -8.50 -2.58 11.04
N PRO A 426 -8.25 -1.30 10.74
CA PRO A 426 -7.44 -0.89 9.59
C PRO A 426 -5.92 -1.00 9.83
N VAL A 427 -5.46 -1.30 11.05
CA VAL A 427 -4.02 -1.36 11.34
C VAL A 427 -3.43 -2.59 10.67
N VAL A 428 -2.36 -2.38 9.89
CA VAL A 428 -1.79 -3.41 9.02
C VAL A 428 -1.18 -4.52 9.86
N GLU A 429 -0.35 -4.20 10.83
CA GLU A 429 0.51 -5.12 11.58
C GLU A 429 -0.25 -6.03 12.56
N LYS A 430 -1.46 -5.63 12.93
CA LYS A 430 -2.27 -6.25 13.98
C LYS A 430 -3.08 -7.42 13.44
N GLY A 431 -3.19 -8.48 14.25
CA GLY A 431 -4.06 -9.63 13.96
C GLY A 431 -3.74 -10.35 12.66
N ALA A 432 -4.72 -11.10 12.17
CA ALA A 432 -4.69 -11.88 10.94
C ALA A 432 -3.43 -12.76 10.79
N GLN A 433 -2.96 -12.93 9.56
CA GLN A 433 -1.81 -13.79 9.27
C GLN A 433 -0.54 -13.27 9.97
N ALA A 434 -0.29 -11.96 10.03
CA ALA A 434 0.91 -11.41 10.67
C ALA A 434 0.99 -11.80 12.16
N HIS A 435 -0.12 -11.78 12.88
CA HIS A 435 -0.18 -12.27 14.26
C HIS A 435 0.12 -13.78 14.36
N VAL A 436 -0.50 -14.60 13.50
CA VAL A 436 -0.27 -16.05 13.52
C VAL A 436 1.20 -16.36 13.20
N LEU A 437 1.79 -15.63 12.26
CA LEU A 437 3.18 -15.76 11.86
C LEU A 437 4.15 -15.41 13.01
N ARG A 438 3.86 -14.34 13.76
CA ARG A 438 4.66 -13.99 14.96
C ARG A 438 4.49 -14.97 16.12
N SER A 439 3.34 -15.63 16.19
CA SER A 439 3.06 -16.66 17.20
C SER A 439 3.73 -18.01 16.88
N ALA A 440 4.35 -18.15 15.71
CA ALA A 440 5.01 -19.39 15.30
C ALA A 440 6.36 -19.56 16.01
N VAL A 441 6.61 -20.76 16.53
CA VAL A 441 7.89 -21.12 17.18
C VAL A 441 8.95 -21.63 16.19
N THR A 442 8.51 -22.11 15.01
CA THR A 442 9.36 -22.65 13.96
C THR A 442 8.76 -22.34 12.61
N ARG A 443 9.59 -22.11 11.59
CA ARG A 443 9.15 -21.93 10.19
C ARG A 443 9.91 -22.86 9.26
N ASP A 444 9.16 -23.48 8.34
CA ASP A 444 9.71 -24.23 7.23
C ASP A 444 9.91 -23.29 6.04
N VAL A 445 11.15 -22.83 5.88
CA VAL A 445 11.53 -21.87 4.85
C VAL A 445 12.45 -22.57 3.88
N HIS A 446 12.04 -22.63 2.62
CA HIS A 446 12.80 -23.23 1.54
C HIS A 446 13.49 -22.16 0.68
N THR A 447 14.44 -22.61 -0.10
CA THR A 447 15.12 -21.90 -1.19
C THR A 447 15.58 -22.92 -2.24
N CYS A 448 16.40 -22.51 -3.19
CA CYS A 448 17.10 -23.37 -4.13
C CYS A 448 18.54 -22.87 -4.32
N SER A 449 19.27 -23.49 -5.25
CA SER A 449 20.60 -23.01 -5.67
C SER A 449 20.54 -21.54 -6.12
N ALA A 450 21.52 -20.75 -5.69
CA ALA A 450 21.69 -19.38 -6.19
C ALA A 450 22.22 -19.32 -7.64
N ASP A 451 22.88 -20.39 -8.10
CA ASP A 451 23.14 -20.57 -9.53
C ASP A 451 21.82 -20.85 -10.26
N PHE A 452 21.51 -20.02 -11.26
CA PHE A 452 20.19 -19.92 -11.87
C PHE A 452 19.74 -21.23 -12.52
N ASP A 453 20.62 -21.87 -13.29
CA ASP A 453 20.33 -23.13 -13.99
C ASP A 453 20.26 -24.34 -13.04
N SER A 454 20.96 -24.26 -11.90
CA SER A 454 20.98 -25.32 -10.89
C SER A 454 19.82 -25.26 -9.90
N CYS A 455 18.97 -24.22 -9.96
CA CYS A 455 17.77 -24.07 -9.13
C CYS A 455 16.65 -25.04 -9.59
N THR A 456 16.83 -26.33 -9.30
CA THR A 456 15.96 -27.43 -9.78
C THR A 456 15.28 -28.21 -8.66
N ALA A 457 15.64 -27.94 -7.40
CA ALA A 457 15.03 -28.58 -6.24
C ALA A 457 15.00 -27.62 -5.04
N LEU A 458 14.06 -27.87 -4.12
CA LEU A 458 13.99 -27.14 -2.85
C LEU A 458 15.10 -27.61 -1.90
N THR A 459 15.72 -26.66 -1.22
CA THR A 459 16.64 -26.86 -0.11
C THR A 459 16.22 -25.95 1.05
N SER A 460 16.74 -26.18 2.26
CA SER A 460 16.36 -25.34 3.41
C SER A 460 17.01 -23.96 3.34
N PHE A 461 16.26 -22.91 3.61
CA PHE A 461 16.78 -21.58 3.88
C PHE A 461 17.04 -21.46 5.38
N ASP A 462 18.22 -21.90 5.82
CA ASP A 462 18.66 -21.83 7.21
C ASP A 462 20.20 -21.69 7.29
N THR A 463 20.70 -21.49 8.51
CA THR A 463 22.12 -21.26 8.78
C THR A 463 22.99 -22.50 8.50
N SER A 464 22.41 -23.70 8.48
CA SER A 464 23.11 -24.95 8.17
C SER A 464 23.34 -25.14 6.66
N ASN A 465 22.59 -24.44 5.81
CA ASN A 465 22.79 -24.48 4.37
C ASN A 465 24.09 -23.73 3.96
N SER A 466 25.09 -24.49 3.50
CA SER A 466 26.39 -23.97 3.07
C SER A 466 26.36 -23.25 1.73
N GLU A 467 25.35 -23.51 0.89
CA GLU A 467 25.20 -22.85 -0.41
C GLU A 467 24.77 -21.38 -0.27
N ILE A 468 24.20 -21.01 0.88
CA ILE A 468 23.91 -19.61 1.22
C ILE A 468 25.21 -18.99 1.77
N THR A 469 25.98 -18.35 0.89
CA THR A 469 27.26 -17.72 1.26
C THR A 469 27.07 -16.32 1.83
N GLY A 470 28.06 -15.83 2.58
CA GLY A 470 28.06 -14.44 3.08
C GLY A 470 28.09 -13.41 1.93
N GLU A 471 28.71 -13.74 0.80
CA GLU A 471 28.76 -12.88 -0.39
C GLU A 471 27.37 -12.63 -0.97
N LEU A 472 26.55 -13.68 -1.09
CA LEU A 472 25.18 -13.57 -1.60
C LEU A 472 24.29 -12.63 -0.76
N LEU A 473 24.57 -12.56 0.55
CA LEU A 473 23.81 -11.75 1.51
C LEU A 473 24.43 -10.35 1.77
N GLY A 474 25.62 -10.07 1.23
CA GLY A 474 26.38 -8.87 1.58
C GLY A 474 26.86 -8.85 3.05
N ALA A 475 27.08 -10.02 3.64
CA ALA A 475 27.55 -10.19 5.01
C ALA A 475 29.08 -10.01 5.11
N ALA A 476 29.53 -9.24 6.10
CA ALA A 476 30.95 -9.01 6.39
C ALA A 476 31.60 -10.15 7.20
N SER A 477 30.81 -11.04 7.81
CA SER A 477 31.30 -12.15 8.63
C SER A 477 30.31 -13.32 8.66
N LEU A 478 30.76 -14.48 9.16
CA LEU A 478 29.89 -15.64 9.37
C LEU A 478 28.77 -15.34 10.38
N ALA A 479 29.07 -14.65 11.48
CA ALA A 479 28.07 -14.27 12.46
C ALA A 479 27.00 -13.35 11.85
N GLU A 480 27.39 -12.42 10.98
CA GLU A 480 26.42 -11.58 10.27
C GLU A 480 25.61 -12.38 9.23
N LYS A 481 26.22 -13.34 8.53
CA LYS A 481 25.51 -14.26 7.62
C LYS A 481 24.39 -14.99 8.38
N GLU A 482 24.72 -15.57 9.53
CA GLU A 482 23.76 -16.30 10.36
C GLU A 482 22.65 -15.36 10.86
N ALA A 483 23.00 -14.19 11.38
CA ALA A 483 22.04 -13.19 11.83
C ALA A 483 21.12 -12.68 10.70
N LEU A 484 21.60 -12.56 9.46
CA LEU A 484 20.78 -12.17 8.30
C LEU A 484 19.78 -13.27 7.93
N ILE A 485 20.21 -14.54 7.97
CA ILE A 485 19.33 -15.68 7.68
C ILE A 485 18.27 -15.81 8.78
N ASP A 486 18.67 -15.77 10.05
CA ASP A 486 17.73 -15.89 11.16
C ASP A 486 16.74 -14.72 11.19
N TRP A 487 17.21 -13.49 10.91
CA TRP A 487 16.32 -12.35 10.71
C TRP A 487 15.38 -12.59 9.53
N ALA A 488 15.85 -12.98 8.35
CA ALA A 488 14.96 -13.25 7.21
C ALA A 488 13.91 -14.33 7.52
N ARG A 489 14.24 -15.31 8.37
CA ARG A 489 13.30 -16.33 8.85
C ARG A 489 12.34 -15.84 9.93
N GLY A 490 12.63 -14.73 10.61
CA GLY A 490 11.67 -14.10 11.53
C GLY A 490 12.24 -13.62 12.84
N LEU A 491 13.43 -14.10 13.22
CA LEU A 491 14.00 -13.86 14.53
C LEU A 491 14.15 -12.36 14.83
N ASP A 492 13.73 -11.94 16.01
CA ASP A 492 13.87 -10.56 16.47
C ASP A 492 15.27 -10.26 17.02
N ASN A 493 16.29 -10.32 16.17
CA ASN A 493 17.65 -10.00 16.62
C ASN A 493 17.93 -8.50 16.83
N PHE A 494 16.92 -7.63 16.69
CA PHE A 494 17.01 -6.19 16.92
C PHE A 494 16.15 -5.68 18.09
N ASP A 495 15.40 -6.57 18.77
CA ASP A 495 14.57 -6.22 19.93
C ASP A 495 13.56 -5.11 19.56
N GLU A 496 12.77 -5.34 18.51
CA GLU A 496 11.86 -4.32 17.93
C GLU A 496 10.74 -3.90 18.89
N ASP A 497 10.36 -4.75 19.86
CA ASP A 497 9.40 -4.44 20.92
C ASP A 497 10.03 -4.07 22.27
N ILE A 498 11.37 -4.12 22.37
CA ILE A 498 12.17 -3.63 23.49
C ILE A 498 11.88 -4.42 24.78
N ASP A 499 11.62 -5.72 24.65
CA ASP A 499 11.40 -6.61 25.78
C ASP A 499 12.68 -7.37 26.21
N GLY A 500 13.72 -7.32 25.38
CA GLY A 500 15.03 -7.93 25.58
C GLY A 500 15.20 -9.35 25.01
N ILE A 501 14.21 -9.92 24.31
CA ILE A 501 14.19 -11.31 23.83
C ILE A 501 14.68 -11.43 22.37
N THR A 502 15.99 -11.37 22.17
CA THR A 502 16.56 -11.35 20.79
C THR A 502 16.81 -12.71 20.12
N THR A 503 16.47 -13.82 20.77
CA THR A 503 16.92 -15.17 20.35
C THR A 503 15.82 -16.23 20.33
N ALA A 504 14.60 -15.88 20.73
CA ALA A 504 13.52 -16.85 20.89
C ALA A 504 12.18 -16.41 20.31
N GLU A 505 12.05 -15.16 19.86
CA GLU A 505 10.79 -14.63 19.37
C GLU A 505 10.88 -14.10 17.94
N MET A 506 9.70 -13.91 17.36
CA MET A 506 9.51 -13.39 16.03
C MET A 506 9.26 -11.88 16.10
N ARG A 507 9.95 -11.12 15.25
CA ARG A 507 9.86 -9.65 15.26
C ARG A 507 8.46 -9.14 14.92
N PRO A 508 8.02 -7.99 15.46
CA PRO A 508 6.82 -7.26 15.06
C PRO A 508 6.69 -7.05 13.54
N SER A 509 7.79 -6.70 12.87
CA SER A 509 7.86 -6.44 11.42
C SER A 509 8.05 -7.68 10.53
N LEU A 510 7.77 -8.89 11.04
CA LEU A 510 8.04 -10.14 10.32
C LEU A 510 7.29 -10.23 8.99
N HIS A 511 6.08 -9.68 8.92
CA HIS A 511 5.31 -9.69 7.68
C HIS A 511 5.57 -8.43 6.85
N GLY A 512 6.24 -8.59 5.72
CA GLY A 512 6.49 -7.52 4.75
C GLY A 512 5.24 -7.11 3.98
N ASP A 513 5.33 -5.98 3.26
CA ASP A 513 4.27 -5.43 2.44
C ASP A 513 3.83 -6.36 1.29
N VAL A 514 2.51 -6.50 1.13
CA VAL A 514 1.85 -7.19 0.01
C VAL A 514 1.26 -6.10 -0.89
N VAL A 515 2.09 -5.52 -1.77
CA VAL A 515 1.69 -4.33 -2.56
C VAL A 515 1.02 -4.77 -3.86
N HIS A 516 1.59 -5.75 -4.54
CA HIS A 516 1.19 -6.14 -5.89
C HIS A 516 0.77 -7.60 -6.01
N SER A 517 1.23 -8.46 -5.10
CA SER A 517 0.85 -9.86 -5.08
C SER A 517 -0.65 -9.99 -4.84
N ARG A 518 -1.30 -10.78 -5.69
CA ARG A 518 -2.71 -11.14 -5.53
C ARG A 518 -2.73 -12.52 -4.89
N PRO A 519 -3.28 -12.66 -3.67
CA PRO A 519 -3.32 -13.97 -3.05
C PRO A 519 -4.12 -14.95 -3.92
N LEU A 520 -3.59 -16.17 -4.06
CA LEU A 520 -4.20 -17.24 -4.83
C LEU A 520 -4.64 -18.33 -3.87
N ALA A 521 -5.94 -18.47 -3.69
CA ALA A 521 -6.51 -19.47 -2.80
C ALA A 521 -7.01 -20.68 -3.60
N ILE A 522 -6.56 -21.87 -3.22
CA ILE A 522 -6.90 -23.16 -3.85
C ILE A 522 -7.51 -24.08 -2.81
N ASP A 523 -8.65 -24.68 -3.14
CA ASP A 523 -9.25 -25.73 -2.32
C ASP A 523 -8.71 -27.12 -2.69
N PHE A 524 -8.08 -27.78 -1.73
CA PHE A 524 -7.60 -29.17 -1.82
C PHE A 524 -8.55 -30.17 -1.14
N GLY A 525 -9.72 -29.72 -0.69
CA GLY A 525 -10.68 -30.48 0.10
C GLY A 525 -11.89 -30.89 -0.72
N SER A 526 -13.07 -30.72 -0.14
CA SER A 526 -14.39 -30.86 -0.79
C SER A 526 -15.27 -29.68 -0.38
N ASP A 527 -16.35 -29.38 -1.10
CA ASP A 527 -17.24 -28.27 -0.73
C ASP A 527 -17.78 -28.39 0.71
N THR A 528 -17.98 -29.62 1.22
CA THR A 528 -18.45 -29.88 2.60
C THR A 528 -17.35 -29.92 3.65
N SER A 529 -16.09 -30.02 3.23
CA SER A 529 -14.91 -30.01 4.10
C SER A 529 -13.77 -29.33 3.34
N PRO A 530 -13.82 -27.99 3.20
CA PRO A 530 -12.81 -27.25 2.45
C PRO A 530 -11.43 -27.45 3.08
N ARG A 531 -10.41 -27.44 2.23
CA ARG A 531 -9.00 -27.44 2.64
C ARG A 531 -8.30 -26.37 1.82
N VAL A 532 -8.55 -25.13 2.20
CA VAL A 532 -8.09 -23.95 1.47
C VAL A 532 -6.63 -23.66 1.82
N VAL A 533 -5.78 -23.57 0.80
CA VAL A 533 -4.39 -23.10 0.92
C VAL A 533 -4.25 -21.82 0.12
N VAL A 534 -3.67 -20.78 0.73
CA VAL A 534 -3.47 -19.47 0.08
C VAL A 534 -2.00 -19.26 -0.21
N PHE A 535 -1.70 -18.92 -1.46
CA PHE A 535 -0.37 -18.62 -1.96
C PHE A 535 -0.25 -17.12 -2.23
N TYR A 536 0.74 -16.46 -1.65
CA TYR A 536 0.98 -15.03 -1.88
C TYR A 536 2.43 -14.67 -1.58
N GLY A 537 2.90 -13.61 -2.24
CA GLY A 537 4.24 -13.09 -2.04
C GLY A 537 4.26 -11.78 -1.28
N GLY A 538 5.38 -11.51 -0.60
CA GLY A 538 5.65 -10.24 0.06
C GLY A 538 6.98 -9.63 -0.38
N ASN A 539 7.11 -8.32 -0.20
CA ASN A 539 8.34 -7.58 -0.52
C ASN A 539 9.47 -7.82 0.50
N ASP A 540 9.20 -8.58 1.57
CA ASP A 540 10.24 -9.20 2.40
C ASP A 540 10.97 -10.37 1.72
N GLY A 541 10.54 -10.74 0.50
CA GLY A 541 11.22 -11.72 -0.36
C GLY A 541 10.61 -13.12 -0.35
N MET A 542 9.61 -13.35 0.49
CA MET A 542 9.00 -14.67 0.69
C MET A 542 7.75 -14.87 -0.17
N LEU A 543 7.69 -16.00 -0.88
CA LEU A 543 6.44 -16.62 -1.31
C LEU A 543 5.95 -17.53 -0.18
N ARG A 544 4.67 -17.43 0.18
CA ARG A 544 4.09 -18.15 1.32
C ARG A 544 2.97 -19.05 0.87
N ALA A 545 2.86 -20.23 1.48
CA ALA A 545 1.69 -21.08 1.44
C ALA A 545 1.12 -21.17 2.86
N ILE A 546 -0.11 -20.72 3.06
CA ILE A 546 -0.74 -20.67 4.38
C ILE A 546 -2.05 -21.46 4.42
N ASN A 547 -2.46 -21.88 5.62
CA ASN A 547 -3.77 -22.44 5.86
C ASN A 547 -4.83 -21.33 5.76
N GLY A 548 -5.59 -21.34 4.68
CA GLY A 548 -6.63 -20.35 4.37
C GLY A 548 -7.97 -20.60 5.06
N ASN A 549 -8.15 -21.72 5.76
CA ASN A 549 -9.45 -22.03 6.36
C ASN A 549 -9.76 -21.08 7.52
N ARG A 550 -11.04 -20.89 7.85
CA ARG A 550 -11.46 -20.08 9.01
C ARG A 550 -11.17 -20.73 10.36
N GLY A 551 -11.29 -22.06 10.45
CA GLY A 551 -11.29 -22.76 11.74
C GLY A 551 -10.77 -24.20 11.72
N THR A 552 -10.33 -24.70 10.57
CA THR A 552 -9.86 -26.09 10.43
C THR A 552 -8.37 -26.15 10.12
N ASP A 553 -7.69 -27.08 10.78
CA ASP A 553 -6.25 -27.31 10.59
C ASP A 553 -5.99 -28.04 9.27
N ILE A 554 -4.81 -27.78 8.67
CA ILE A 554 -4.25 -28.58 7.58
C ILE A 554 -3.05 -29.34 8.13
N GLY A 555 -3.25 -30.61 8.45
CA GLY A 555 -2.23 -31.38 9.16
C GLY A 555 -1.96 -30.74 10.53
N PRO A 556 -0.70 -30.39 10.88
CA PRO A 556 -0.38 -29.73 12.14
C PRO A 556 -0.56 -28.20 12.11
N VAL A 557 -0.94 -27.62 10.96
CA VAL A 557 -0.94 -26.16 10.76
C VAL A 557 -2.35 -25.60 10.97
N GLY A 558 -2.52 -24.78 12.01
CA GLY A 558 -3.78 -24.11 12.31
C GLY A 558 -4.15 -23.00 11.31
N PRO A 559 -5.40 -22.50 11.34
CA PRO A 559 -5.88 -21.38 10.52
C PRO A 559 -4.93 -20.18 10.51
N GLY A 560 -4.63 -19.63 9.33
CA GLY A 560 -3.67 -18.54 9.15
C GLY A 560 -2.19 -18.95 9.28
N GLY A 561 -1.91 -20.19 9.70
CA GLY A 561 -0.55 -20.70 9.86
C GLY A 561 0.16 -20.95 8.54
N GLU A 562 1.47 -20.76 8.53
CA GLU A 562 2.32 -21.03 7.37
C GLU A 562 2.60 -22.54 7.24
N LEU A 563 2.28 -23.13 6.09
CA LEU A 563 2.65 -24.51 5.76
C LEU A 563 4.13 -24.56 5.39
N TRP A 564 4.54 -23.66 4.52
CA TRP A 564 5.91 -23.46 4.08
C TRP A 564 6.04 -22.06 3.44
N SER A 565 7.26 -21.57 3.35
CA SER A 565 7.61 -20.39 2.57
C SER A 565 8.84 -20.64 1.69
N PHE A 566 9.03 -19.80 0.68
CA PHE A 566 10.16 -19.88 -0.24
C PHE A 566 10.82 -18.50 -0.38
N MET A 567 12.11 -18.42 -0.05
CA MET A 567 12.96 -17.26 -0.28
C MET A 567 13.72 -17.46 -1.59
N ALA A 568 13.37 -16.69 -2.63
CA ALA A 568 14.08 -16.80 -3.90
C ALA A 568 15.51 -16.22 -3.80
N PRO A 569 16.53 -16.87 -4.38
CA PRO A 569 17.92 -16.40 -4.30
C PRO A 569 18.15 -14.96 -4.80
N GLU A 570 17.33 -14.47 -5.73
CA GLU A 570 17.38 -13.10 -6.25
C GLU A 570 17.18 -12.03 -5.17
N PHE A 571 16.65 -12.40 -4.00
CA PHE A 571 16.39 -11.47 -2.89
C PHE A 571 17.48 -11.48 -1.82
N TYR A 572 18.44 -12.40 -1.86
CA TYR A 572 19.49 -12.52 -0.84
C TYR A 572 20.24 -11.21 -0.61
N GLY A 573 20.64 -10.54 -1.70
CA GLY A 573 21.35 -9.25 -1.63
C GLY A 573 20.49 -8.09 -1.08
N LYS A 574 19.16 -8.27 -0.97
CA LYS A 574 18.23 -7.25 -0.48
C LYS A 574 17.94 -7.40 1.03
N ILE A 575 18.11 -8.61 1.59
CA ILE A 575 17.81 -8.92 3.00
C ILE A 575 18.49 -7.93 3.95
N LYS A 576 19.79 -7.68 3.75
CA LYS A 576 20.56 -6.76 4.61
C LYS A 576 20.00 -5.34 4.59
N ARG A 577 19.63 -4.82 3.42
CA ARG A 577 19.08 -3.46 3.31
C ARG A 577 17.73 -3.35 4.03
N ILE A 578 16.85 -4.33 3.86
CA ILE A 578 15.53 -4.33 4.50
C ILE A 578 15.68 -4.49 6.01
N ARG A 579 16.59 -5.36 6.47
CA ARG A 579 16.89 -5.53 7.90
C ARG A 579 17.43 -4.26 8.54
N ASP A 580 18.52 -3.73 7.99
CA ASP A 580 19.22 -2.58 8.57
C ASP A 580 18.35 -1.31 8.43
N ASN A 581 17.50 -1.25 7.41
CA ASN A 581 16.49 -0.22 7.15
C ASN A 581 17.00 1.23 7.28
N THR A 582 18.22 1.52 6.83
CA THR A 582 18.84 2.87 6.96
C THR A 582 18.87 3.67 5.66
N ILE A 583 18.58 3.04 4.52
CA ILE A 583 18.68 3.66 3.19
C ILE A 583 17.30 4.03 2.68
N ALA A 584 17.07 5.33 2.48
CA ALA A 584 15.83 5.89 1.92
C ALA A 584 15.54 5.34 0.52
N ILE A 585 14.25 5.28 0.20
CA ILE A 585 13.75 4.99 -1.15
C ILE A 585 14.01 6.20 -2.04
N ASP A 586 14.61 5.95 -3.20
CA ASP A 586 14.72 6.95 -4.25
C ASP A 586 13.42 6.97 -5.06
N TYR A 587 12.91 8.17 -5.32
CA TYR A 587 11.70 8.41 -6.09
C TYR A 587 11.88 9.69 -6.91
N PRO A 588 11.29 9.80 -8.11
CA PRO A 588 11.50 10.97 -8.96
C PRO A 588 11.15 12.30 -8.26
N GLY A 589 12.14 13.19 -8.11
CA GLY A 589 12.02 14.46 -7.40
C GLY A 589 12.50 14.45 -5.94
N SER A 590 12.89 13.29 -5.40
CA SER A 590 13.66 13.18 -4.16
C SER A 590 15.07 13.76 -4.33
N SER A 591 15.58 14.44 -3.30
CA SER A 591 16.94 14.97 -3.26
C SER A 591 17.80 14.34 -2.15
N VAL A 592 17.33 13.23 -1.58
CA VAL A 592 18.01 12.54 -0.47
C VAL A 592 19.30 11.89 -0.99
N PRO A 593 20.49 12.35 -0.56
CA PRO A 593 21.75 11.80 -1.05
C PRO A 593 21.91 10.32 -0.66
N GLY A 594 22.24 9.48 -1.64
CA GLY A 594 22.47 8.05 -1.40
C GLY A 594 21.19 7.21 -1.28
N ALA A 595 20.01 7.78 -1.54
CA ALA A 595 18.78 7.01 -1.72
C ALA A 595 18.94 5.97 -2.83
N GLN A 596 18.17 4.89 -2.75
CA GLN A 596 18.19 3.79 -3.72
C GLN A 596 16.76 3.35 -4.04
N PRO A 597 16.47 2.83 -5.25
CA PRO A 597 15.13 2.33 -5.62
C PRO A 597 14.59 1.32 -4.58
N LYS A 598 13.27 1.22 -4.38
CA LYS A 598 12.70 0.30 -3.38
C LYS A 598 13.13 -1.14 -3.67
N ALA A 599 13.47 -1.89 -2.62
CA ALA A 599 13.71 -3.33 -2.76
C ALA A 599 12.38 -4.06 -2.91
N TYR A 600 12.12 -4.61 -4.09
CA TYR A 600 10.98 -5.50 -4.34
C TYR A 600 11.34 -6.97 -4.10
N GLY A 601 10.41 -7.71 -3.48
CA GLY A 601 10.46 -9.15 -3.21
C GLY A 601 9.73 -9.96 -4.28
N MET A 602 9.18 -11.13 -3.90
CA MET A 602 8.38 -11.99 -4.79
C MET A 602 6.94 -11.46 -4.91
N ASP A 603 6.79 -10.19 -5.28
CA ASP A 603 5.51 -9.46 -5.26
C ASP A 603 4.80 -9.51 -6.62
N GLY A 604 5.08 -10.54 -7.42
CA GLY A 604 4.49 -10.73 -8.75
C GLY A 604 3.17 -11.48 -8.73
N PRO A 605 2.54 -11.62 -9.92
CA PRO A 605 1.35 -12.44 -10.08
C PRO A 605 1.65 -13.91 -9.79
N ILE A 606 0.66 -14.58 -9.19
CA ILE A 606 0.69 -16.01 -8.93
C ILE A 606 -0.52 -16.65 -9.62
N THR A 607 -0.28 -17.70 -10.41
CA THR A 607 -1.33 -18.47 -11.09
C THR A 607 -1.22 -19.93 -10.71
N ALA A 608 -2.34 -20.66 -10.69
CA ALA A 608 -2.31 -22.11 -10.56
C ALA A 608 -2.93 -22.82 -11.75
N PHE A 609 -2.39 -24.01 -12.02
CA PHE A 609 -3.06 -25.05 -12.75
C PHE A 609 -3.71 -26.02 -11.75
N GLN A 610 -4.98 -26.34 -11.93
CA GLN A 610 -5.66 -27.42 -11.23
C GLN A 610 -6.46 -28.26 -12.24
N GLY A 611 -6.02 -29.48 -12.47
CA GLY A 611 -6.61 -30.33 -13.49
C GLY A 611 -5.95 -31.69 -13.59
N ALA A 612 -6.31 -32.44 -14.63
CA ALA A 612 -5.68 -33.72 -14.93
C ALA A 612 -4.69 -33.54 -16.09
N ILE A 613 -3.45 -34.01 -15.91
CA ILE A 613 -2.46 -34.13 -16.99
C ILE A 613 -2.26 -35.61 -17.25
N ALA A 614 -2.49 -36.03 -18.50
CA ALA A 614 -2.49 -37.45 -18.88
C ALA A 614 -3.34 -38.35 -17.95
N GLY A 615 -4.44 -37.81 -17.40
CA GLY A 615 -5.34 -38.51 -16.48
C GLY A 615 -4.93 -38.49 -15.00
N ILE A 616 -3.83 -37.85 -14.63
CA ILE A 616 -3.36 -37.71 -13.25
C ILE A 616 -3.73 -36.33 -12.72
N ALA A 617 -4.42 -36.26 -11.58
CA ALA A 617 -4.73 -35.00 -10.92
C ALA A 617 -3.45 -34.30 -10.46
N LYS A 618 -3.29 -33.04 -10.85
CA LYS A 618 -2.14 -32.19 -10.59
C LYS A 618 -2.57 -30.80 -10.15
N VAL A 619 -1.80 -30.23 -9.23
CA VAL A 619 -1.91 -28.82 -8.84
C VAL A 619 -0.53 -28.19 -8.91
N PHE A 620 -0.37 -27.23 -9.81
CA PHE A 620 0.88 -26.49 -10.00
C PHE A 620 0.67 -25.02 -9.69
N VAL A 621 1.67 -24.36 -9.12
CA VAL A 621 1.68 -22.92 -8.83
C VAL A 621 2.84 -22.28 -9.59
N TYR A 622 2.56 -21.17 -10.26
CA TYR A 622 3.52 -20.39 -11.04
C TYR A 622 3.63 -18.99 -10.44
N ALA A 623 4.83 -18.58 -10.05
CA ALA A 623 5.07 -17.31 -9.36
C ALA A 623 6.04 -16.43 -10.14
N GLY A 624 5.56 -15.25 -10.56
CA GLY A 624 6.40 -14.17 -11.08
C GLY A 624 6.90 -13.25 -9.97
N MET A 625 7.77 -12.31 -10.33
CA MET A 625 8.44 -11.41 -9.39
C MET A 625 8.08 -9.93 -9.60
N ARG A 626 7.38 -9.58 -10.70
CA ARG A 626 7.14 -8.17 -11.11
C ARG A 626 8.47 -7.37 -11.10
N ARG A 627 8.54 -6.22 -10.41
CA ARG A 627 9.76 -5.39 -10.24
C ARG A 627 10.88 -6.12 -9.48
N GLY A 628 10.55 -7.21 -8.78
CA GLY A 628 11.51 -8.04 -8.05
C GLY A 628 12.53 -8.76 -8.93
N GLY A 629 12.18 -9.08 -10.20
CA GLY A 629 13.07 -9.79 -11.11
C GLY A 629 12.45 -10.30 -12.42
N ARG A 630 13.27 -11.03 -13.20
CA ARG A 630 12.99 -11.52 -14.55
C ARG A 630 12.81 -13.05 -14.62
N ALA A 631 12.43 -13.68 -13.49
CA ALA A 631 12.27 -15.13 -13.41
C ALA A 631 10.81 -15.53 -13.11
N LEU A 632 10.42 -16.69 -13.65
CA LEU A 632 9.19 -17.40 -13.35
C LEU A 632 9.53 -18.72 -12.68
N TYR A 633 8.95 -18.95 -11.51
CA TYR A 633 9.10 -20.19 -10.73
C TYR A 633 7.86 -21.07 -10.87
N ALA A 634 8.05 -22.39 -10.93
CA ALA A 634 6.96 -23.36 -10.92
C ALA A 634 7.11 -24.40 -9.80
N PHE A 635 6.02 -24.66 -9.08
CA PHE A 635 5.97 -25.59 -7.96
C PHE A 635 4.88 -26.64 -8.16
N ASP A 636 5.18 -27.91 -7.92
CA ASP A 636 4.17 -28.96 -7.75
C ASP A 636 3.69 -28.92 -6.30
N VAL A 637 2.43 -28.51 -6.13
CA VAL A 637 1.75 -28.42 -4.84
C VAL A 637 0.58 -29.40 -4.75
N SER A 638 0.56 -30.43 -5.60
CA SER A 638 -0.45 -31.50 -5.56
C SER A 638 -0.57 -32.11 -4.15
N ALA A 639 0.54 -32.14 -3.41
CA ALA A 639 0.58 -32.32 -1.97
C ALA A 639 0.92 -30.96 -1.30
N PRO A 640 -0.07 -30.21 -0.77
CA PRO A 640 0.13 -28.81 -0.39
C PRO A 640 1.11 -28.59 0.77
N SER A 641 1.34 -29.60 1.63
CA SER A 641 2.27 -29.52 2.76
C SER A 641 3.70 -29.96 2.41
N THR A 642 3.94 -30.50 1.22
CA THR A 642 5.26 -30.99 0.78
C THR A 642 5.48 -30.59 -0.67
N PRO A 643 5.74 -29.29 -0.94
CA PRO A 643 5.89 -28.79 -2.30
C PRO A 643 7.16 -29.35 -2.95
N ALA A 644 7.20 -29.35 -4.28
CA ALA A 644 8.42 -29.59 -5.05
C ALA A 644 8.64 -28.46 -6.05
N LEU A 645 9.86 -27.95 -6.14
CA LEU A 645 10.24 -27.05 -7.23
C LEU A 645 10.31 -27.87 -8.53
N MET A 646 9.59 -27.43 -9.56
CA MET A 646 9.55 -28.11 -10.86
C MET A 646 10.64 -27.56 -11.78
N TRP A 647 10.60 -26.24 -11.99
CA TRP A 647 11.52 -25.54 -12.87
C TRP A 647 11.52 -24.05 -12.55
N LYS A 648 12.55 -23.39 -13.06
CA LYS A 648 12.74 -21.95 -13.04
C LYS A 648 13.21 -21.52 -14.42
N VAL A 649 12.57 -20.50 -14.99
CA VAL A 649 12.93 -19.96 -16.31
C VAL A 649 12.98 -18.44 -16.28
N GLY A 650 13.76 -17.84 -17.18
CA GLY A 650 13.85 -16.38 -17.32
C GLY A 650 15.29 -15.90 -17.39
N CYS A 651 15.59 -14.77 -16.75
CA CYS A 651 16.93 -14.20 -16.69
C CYS A 651 17.37 -13.87 -15.24
N PRO A 652 18.66 -14.05 -14.90
CA PRO A 652 19.16 -13.88 -13.54
C PRO A 652 19.23 -12.41 -13.07
N ALA A 653 19.37 -11.45 -14.00
CA ALA A 653 19.60 -10.05 -13.67
C ALA A 653 18.73 -9.10 -14.50
N ILE A 654 18.29 -7.98 -13.88
CA ILE A 654 17.33 -7.03 -14.48
C ILE A 654 17.86 -6.34 -15.75
N GLY A 655 19.17 -6.09 -15.84
CA GLY A 655 19.80 -5.40 -16.98
C GLY A 655 20.86 -6.21 -17.73
N ASP A 656 20.95 -7.52 -17.48
CA ASP A 656 21.94 -8.40 -18.11
C ASP A 656 21.25 -9.69 -18.58
N ASP A 657 21.49 -10.04 -19.84
CA ASP A 657 20.93 -11.24 -20.47
C ASP A 657 21.87 -12.46 -20.37
N SER A 658 23.03 -12.30 -19.73
CA SER A 658 23.95 -13.39 -19.47
C SER A 658 23.30 -14.44 -18.57
N GLY A 659 23.26 -15.69 -19.04
CA GLY A 659 22.68 -16.79 -18.28
C GLY A 659 21.14 -16.83 -18.31
N CYS A 660 20.48 -16.13 -19.24
CA CYS A 660 19.05 -16.37 -19.48
C CYS A 660 18.82 -17.82 -19.94
N THR A 661 17.67 -18.38 -19.57
CA THR A 661 17.26 -19.73 -19.96
C THR A 661 17.19 -19.88 -21.48
N VAL A 662 17.79 -20.95 -22.00
CA VAL A 662 17.76 -21.33 -23.42
C VAL A 662 17.09 -22.70 -23.57
N SER A 663 16.20 -22.82 -24.55
CA SER A 663 15.46 -24.05 -24.87
C SER A 663 15.57 -24.32 -26.37
N GLY A 664 16.63 -25.04 -26.76
CA GLY A 664 16.92 -25.31 -28.17
C GLY A 664 17.27 -24.02 -28.93
N ALA A 665 16.45 -23.66 -29.91
CA ALA A 665 16.61 -22.43 -30.71
C ALA A 665 15.84 -21.22 -30.16
N LEU A 666 15.11 -21.40 -29.05
CA LEU A 666 14.34 -20.35 -28.38
C LEU A 666 15.04 -19.97 -27.07
N ASP A 667 14.84 -18.74 -26.61
CA ASP A 667 15.42 -18.26 -25.35
C ASP A 667 14.52 -17.21 -24.66
N PHE A 668 14.92 -16.87 -23.44
CA PHE A 668 14.29 -15.85 -22.61
C PHE A 668 15.00 -14.48 -22.64
N SER A 669 15.95 -14.24 -23.54
CA SER A 669 16.71 -12.97 -23.59
C SER A 669 15.83 -11.74 -23.82
N GLY A 670 14.64 -11.93 -24.42
CA GLY A 670 13.62 -10.89 -24.62
C GLY A 670 12.72 -10.64 -23.41
N ILE A 671 12.83 -11.40 -22.31
CA ILE A 671 11.93 -11.25 -21.16
C ILE A 671 12.24 -9.96 -20.40
N GLY A 672 11.22 -9.20 -20.04
CA GLY A 672 11.31 -8.08 -19.13
C GLY A 672 11.12 -8.52 -17.67
N GLN A 673 10.82 -7.57 -16.81
CA GLN A 673 10.33 -7.82 -15.46
C GLN A 673 9.02 -8.63 -15.53
N THR A 674 8.87 -9.67 -14.70
CA THR A 674 7.78 -10.66 -14.81
C THR A 674 6.44 -10.15 -14.26
N TRP A 675 5.87 -9.14 -14.93
CA TRP A 675 4.60 -8.50 -14.58
C TRP A 675 3.39 -9.26 -15.13
N SER A 676 3.55 -9.87 -16.30
CA SER A 676 2.48 -10.61 -16.97
C SER A 676 2.20 -11.90 -16.21
N PRO A 677 0.96 -12.15 -15.73
CA PRO A 677 0.59 -13.44 -15.18
C PRO A 677 0.69 -14.51 -16.26
N ALA A 678 1.25 -15.68 -15.90
CA ALA A 678 1.14 -16.86 -16.73
C ALA A 678 -0.31 -17.35 -16.73
N VAL A 679 -0.83 -17.77 -17.88
CA VAL A 679 -2.19 -18.28 -18.04
C VAL A 679 -2.15 -19.73 -18.48
N THR A 680 -2.86 -20.58 -17.75
CA THR A 680 -2.92 -22.01 -18.02
C THR A 680 -3.98 -22.31 -19.07
N MET A 681 -3.67 -23.16 -20.04
CA MET A 681 -4.62 -23.58 -21.07
C MET A 681 -4.33 -24.98 -21.59
N HIS A 682 -5.30 -25.55 -22.30
CA HIS A 682 -5.13 -26.75 -23.12
C HIS A 682 -5.43 -26.42 -24.58
N ALA A 683 -4.73 -27.07 -25.51
CA ALA A 683 -4.99 -26.94 -26.94
C ALA A 683 -4.89 -28.33 -27.59
N ALA A 684 -5.71 -28.61 -28.60
CA ALA A 684 -5.78 -29.96 -29.20
C ALA A 684 -4.43 -30.36 -29.82
N GLY A 685 -3.73 -29.42 -30.46
CA GLY A 685 -2.39 -29.62 -31.02
C GLY A 685 -1.25 -29.85 -30.01
N HIS A 686 -1.50 -29.88 -28.69
CA HIS A 686 -0.50 -30.21 -27.67
C HIS A 686 -0.96 -31.41 -26.82
N GLY A 687 -0.23 -32.52 -26.88
CA GLY A 687 -0.59 -33.74 -26.15
C GLY A 687 -2.01 -34.23 -26.41
N SER A 688 -2.57 -33.99 -27.60
CA SER A 688 -3.98 -34.26 -27.94
C SER A 688 -4.99 -33.60 -26.98
N GLY A 689 -4.67 -32.42 -26.46
CA GLY A 689 -5.48 -31.69 -25.48
C GLY A 689 -5.34 -32.18 -24.03
N THR A 690 -4.42 -33.12 -23.76
CA THR A 690 -4.24 -33.71 -22.42
C THR A 690 -3.02 -33.18 -21.65
N SER A 691 -2.19 -32.38 -22.33
CA SER A 691 -1.04 -31.70 -21.74
C SER A 691 -1.36 -30.23 -21.51
N ALA A 692 -0.97 -29.70 -20.36
CA ALA A 692 -1.21 -28.31 -20.01
C ALA A 692 -0.12 -27.40 -20.60
N LEU A 693 -0.54 -26.20 -21.01
CA LEU A 693 0.32 -25.14 -21.53
C LEU A 693 0.26 -23.91 -20.63
N LEU A 694 1.33 -23.14 -20.64
CA LEU A 694 1.35 -21.76 -20.15
C LEU A 694 1.50 -20.80 -21.31
N MET A 695 0.76 -19.71 -21.27
CA MET A 695 0.96 -18.56 -22.14
C MET A 695 1.16 -17.31 -21.28
N MET A 696 2.21 -16.54 -21.53
CA MET A 696 2.51 -15.32 -20.77
C MET A 696 3.06 -14.22 -21.68
N GLY A 697 2.76 -12.97 -21.35
CA GLY A 697 3.45 -11.82 -21.93
C GLY A 697 4.90 -11.77 -21.47
N GLY A 698 5.73 -11.06 -22.22
CA GLY A 698 7.15 -10.93 -21.90
C GLY A 698 7.43 -10.06 -20.68
N GLY A 699 6.44 -9.34 -20.17
CA GLY A 699 6.56 -8.51 -18.98
C GLY A 699 6.84 -7.05 -19.29
N TYR A 700 7.30 -6.31 -18.29
CA TYR A 700 7.53 -4.86 -18.33
C TYR A 700 9.02 -4.52 -18.50
N ASP A 701 9.31 -3.36 -19.06
CA ASP A 701 10.69 -2.87 -19.27
C ASP A 701 10.85 -1.50 -18.60
N ASP A 702 12.00 -1.25 -17.99
CA ASP A 702 12.29 0.01 -17.30
C ASP A 702 12.37 1.22 -18.24
N CYS A 703 12.56 1.02 -19.54
CA CYS A 703 12.44 2.08 -20.56
C CYS A 703 11.03 2.70 -20.61
N GLU A 704 10.02 2.00 -20.07
CA GLU A 704 8.66 2.53 -19.94
C GLU A 704 8.53 3.51 -18.77
N ASP A 705 9.47 3.52 -17.81
CA ASP A 705 9.44 4.38 -16.61
C ASP A 705 9.86 5.84 -16.91
N VAL A 706 10.42 6.12 -18.10
CA VAL A 706 10.90 7.47 -18.47
C VAL A 706 9.77 8.44 -18.80
N ASP A 707 9.82 9.67 -18.29
CA ASP A 707 9.00 10.80 -18.75
C ASP A 707 9.89 12.04 -18.96
N SER A 708 9.99 12.49 -20.21
CA SER A 708 10.83 13.64 -20.61
C SER A 708 10.05 14.96 -20.65
N GLY A 709 8.77 14.95 -20.24
CA GLY A 709 7.81 16.04 -20.42
C GLY A 709 7.24 16.14 -21.84
N MET A 710 7.84 15.46 -22.83
CA MET A 710 7.32 15.34 -24.20
C MET A 710 7.00 13.91 -24.60
N ALA A 711 7.81 12.94 -24.14
CA ALA A 711 7.60 11.52 -24.32
C ALA A 711 7.43 10.82 -22.97
N ASN A 712 6.54 9.81 -22.91
CA ASN A 712 6.25 9.03 -21.69
C ASN A 712 6.92 7.64 -21.69
N HIS A 713 7.99 7.49 -22.47
CA HIS A 713 8.90 6.34 -22.50
C HIS A 713 10.15 6.71 -23.33
N ASP A 714 11.18 5.85 -23.32
CA ASP A 714 12.33 5.95 -24.23
C ASP A 714 12.71 4.62 -24.93
N CYS A 715 11.83 3.61 -24.88
CA CYS A 715 12.09 2.28 -25.41
C CYS A 715 12.42 2.25 -26.92
N ALA A 716 13.71 2.19 -27.24
CA ALA A 716 14.22 1.93 -28.57
C ALA A 716 14.41 0.43 -28.85
N THR A 717 14.79 -0.34 -27.82
CA THR A 717 14.99 -1.80 -27.88
C THR A 717 14.30 -2.46 -26.67
N PRO A 718 12.96 -2.50 -26.64
CA PRO A 718 12.24 -2.99 -25.48
C PRO A 718 12.47 -4.48 -25.25
N LYS A 719 12.64 -4.85 -23.99
CA LYS A 719 12.36 -6.15 -23.41
C LYS A 719 10.87 -6.25 -23.11
N GLY A 720 10.43 -7.46 -22.80
CA GLY A 720 9.03 -7.77 -22.53
C GLY A 720 8.12 -7.70 -23.75
N ASN A 721 8.65 -7.32 -24.92
CA ASN A 721 7.93 -7.26 -26.20
C ASN A 721 7.77 -8.64 -26.86
N LYS A 722 7.44 -9.64 -26.05
CA LYS A 722 7.31 -11.04 -26.43
C LYS A 722 6.02 -11.62 -25.87
N ILE A 723 5.60 -12.74 -26.45
CA ILE A 723 4.65 -13.67 -25.85
C ILE A 723 5.30 -15.05 -25.86
N TYR A 724 5.35 -15.67 -24.70
CA TYR A 724 5.96 -16.99 -24.48
C TYR A 724 4.88 -18.05 -24.33
N VAL A 725 5.07 -19.19 -25.01
CA VAL A 725 4.25 -20.39 -24.82
C VAL A 725 5.15 -21.51 -24.32
N LEU A 726 4.81 -22.06 -23.16
CA LEU A 726 5.59 -23.11 -22.50
C LEU A 726 4.73 -24.35 -22.26
N ASP A 727 5.37 -25.50 -22.19
CA ASP A 727 4.80 -26.67 -21.54
C ASP A 727 4.73 -26.42 -20.01
N ALA A 728 3.54 -26.60 -19.43
CA ALA A 728 3.28 -26.18 -18.06
C ALA A 728 3.96 -27.08 -17.01
N GLU A 729 4.22 -28.36 -17.35
CA GLU A 729 4.85 -29.31 -16.43
C GLU A 729 6.37 -29.25 -16.50
N THR A 730 6.93 -29.12 -17.70
CA THR A 730 8.38 -29.20 -17.92
C THR A 730 9.08 -27.84 -18.02
N GLY A 731 8.34 -26.76 -18.25
CA GLY A 731 8.90 -25.44 -18.50
C GLY A 731 9.55 -25.30 -19.88
N ALA A 732 9.42 -26.31 -20.75
CA ALA A 732 9.98 -26.29 -22.09
C ALA A 732 9.33 -25.17 -22.91
N LEU A 733 10.16 -24.30 -23.49
CA LEU A 733 9.68 -23.21 -24.33
C LEU A 733 9.31 -23.75 -25.71
N LEU A 734 8.04 -23.59 -26.10
CA LEU A 734 7.46 -24.14 -27.33
C LEU A 734 7.31 -23.09 -28.43
N LYS A 735 7.09 -21.82 -28.05
CA LYS A 735 6.93 -20.71 -29.00
C LYS A 735 7.30 -19.38 -28.34
N VAL A 736 7.91 -18.50 -29.14
CA VAL A 736 8.05 -17.07 -28.85
C VAL A 736 7.43 -16.29 -29.99
N MET A 737 6.63 -15.27 -29.68
CA MET A 737 6.01 -14.37 -30.65
C MET A 737 6.36 -12.93 -30.29
N ASP A 738 6.65 -12.11 -31.29
CA ASP A 738 7.06 -10.72 -31.10
C ASP A 738 5.84 -9.78 -31.01
N THR A 739 5.93 -8.80 -30.13
CA THR A 739 5.07 -7.62 -30.09
C THR A 739 5.91 -6.36 -30.29
N GLU A 740 5.26 -5.22 -30.50
CA GLU A 740 5.99 -3.95 -30.71
C GLU A 740 6.56 -3.43 -29.39
N ARG A 741 5.78 -3.56 -28.31
CA ARG A 741 6.12 -3.09 -26.97
C ARG A 741 5.82 -4.15 -25.91
N SER A 742 6.18 -3.82 -24.68
CA SER A 742 6.11 -4.69 -23.50
C SER A 742 4.68 -5.19 -23.26
N VAL A 743 4.51 -6.51 -23.13
CA VAL A 743 3.23 -7.14 -22.76
C VAL A 743 3.23 -7.32 -21.24
N ALA A 744 2.89 -6.24 -20.52
CA ALA A 744 2.91 -6.21 -19.06
C ALA A 744 1.67 -6.87 -18.44
N GLY A 745 0.51 -6.78 -19.10
CA GLY A 745 -0.74 -7.38 -18.66
C GLY A 745 -0.83 -8.88 -18.93
N GLY A 746 -1.88 -9.52 -18.43
CA GLY A 746 -2.19 -10.91 -18.73
C GLY A 746 -2.70 -11.13 -20.16
N ILE A 747 -2.77 -12.40 -20.55
CA ILE A 747 -3.30 -12.83 -21.84
C ILE A 747 -4.67 -13.47 -21.65
N THR A 748 -5.66 -13.06 -22.42
CA THR A 748 -7.01 -13.59 -22.32
C THR A 748 -7.22 -14.70 -23.33
N VAL A 749 -7.28 -15.94 -22.83
CA VAL A 749 -7.56 -17.13 -23.63
C VAL A 749 -9.07 -17.29 -23.78
N VAL A 750 -9.53 -17.37 -25.03
CA VAL A 750 -10.93 -17.61 -25.36
C VAL A 750 -11.12 -19.12 -25.57
N PRO A 751 -11.83 -19.82 -24.68
CA PRO A 751 -12.08 -21.25 -24.85
C PRO A 751 -13.16 -21.50 -25.90
N ASP A 752 -13.08 -22.65 -26.56
CA ASP A 752 -14.17 -23.20 -27.33
C ASP A 752 -15.30 -23.67 -26.40
N ALA A 753 -16.52 -23.18 -26.63
CA ALA A 753 -17.65 -23.39 -25.74
C ALA A 753 -18.07 -24.87 -25.55
N VAL A 754 -17.65 -25.77 -26.45
CA VAL A 754 -18.00 -27.20 -26.38
C VAL A 754 -16.87 -28.00 -25.74
N SER A 755 -15.64 -27.81 -26.20
CA SER A 755 -14.48 -28.60 -25.76
C SER A 755 -13.76 -28.02 -24.54
N GLY A 756 -13.90 -26.73 -24.27
CA GLY A 756 -13.13 -26.01 -23.25
C GLY A 756 -11.65 -25.80 -23.61
N LEU A 757 -11.20 -26.28 -24.78
CA LEU A 757 -9.86 -26.06 -25.29
C LEU A 757 -9.72 -24.63 -25.83
N ALA A 758 -8.52 -24.08 -25.82
CA ALA A 758 -8.27 -22.74 -26.34
C ALA A 758 -8.62 -22.64 -27.83
N ARG A 759 -9.39 -21.61 -28.19
CA ARG A 759 -9.76 -21.29 -29.57
C ARG A 759 -8.89 -20.17 -30.14
N TYR A 760 -8.80 -19.06 -29.40
CA TYR A 760 -7.94 -17.91 -29.67
C TYR A 760 -7.39 -17.36 -28.35
N ALA A 761 -6.43 -16.45 -28.42
CA ALA A 761 -6.04 -15.64 -27.28
C ALA A 761 -5.81 -14.18 -27.68
N TYR A 762 -5.98 -13.26 -26.74
CA TYR A 762 -5.83 -11.83 -26.93
C TYR A 762 -4.87 -11.21 -25.91
N ALA A 763 -4.03 -10.30 -26.38
CA ALA A 763 -3.05 -9.60 -25.55
C ALA A 763 -3.01 -8.11 -25.90
N ALA A 764 -2.54 -7.30 -24.96
CA ALA A 764 -2.35 -5.86 -25.11
C ALA A 764 -0.92 -5.47 -24.71
N ASP A 765 -0.33 -4.49 -25.38
CA ASP A 765 1.02 -4.00 -25.04
C ASP A 765 1.02 -2.54 -24.53
N THR A 766 2.15 -2.15 -23.92
CA THR A 766 2.40 -0.79 -23.43
C THR A 766 2.44 0.25 -24.56
N GLY A 767 2.51 -0.16 -25.83
CA GLY A 767 2.38 0.70 -27.00
C GLY A 767 0.94 1.06 -27.36
N GLY A 768 -0.04 0.47 -26.66
CA GLY A 768 -1.46 0.62 -26.96
C GLY A 768 -1.92 -0.25 -28.13
N ASN A 769 -1.24 -1.36 -28.40
CA ASN A 769 -1.61 -2.31 -29.46
C ASN A 769 -2.41 -3.49 -28.88
N LEU A 770 -3.31 -4.03 -29.70
CA LEU A 770 -4.05 -5.25 -29.41
C LEU A 770 -3.66 -6.35 -30.38
N TYR A 771 -3.49 -7.55 -29.86
CA TYR A 771 -3.04 -8.72 -30.62
C TYR A 771 -4.02 -9.88 -30.48
N ARG A 772 -4.23 -10.61 -31.58
CA ARG A 772 -4.89 -11.91 -31.60
C ARG A 772 -3.85 -12.99 -31.88
N ILE A 773 -3.95 -14.09 -31.15
CA ILE A 773 -3.09 -15.26 -31.25
C ILE A 773 -3.97 -16.45 -31.64
N GLY A 774 -3.51 -17.26 -32.58
CA GLY A 774 -4.27 -18.38 -33.12
C GLY A 774 -3.46 -19.25 -34.08
N GLY A 775 -4.15 -20.16 -34.75
CA GLY A 775 -3.59 -20.93 -35.85
C GLY A 775 -3.39 -20.05 -37.08
N VAL A 776 -2.54 -20.52 -38.00
CA VAL A 776 -2.26 -19.83 -39.26
C VAL A 776 -3.44 -19.94 -40.20
N GLY A 777 -3.98 -18.80 -40.61
CA GLY A 777 -5.04 -18.69 -41.60
C GLY A 777 -4.63 -17.88 -42.83
N ALA A 778 -5.58 -17.19 -43.44
CA ALA A 778 -5.36 -16.43 -44.67
C ALA A 778 -4.22 -15.41 -44.50
N GLY A 779 -3.32 -15.34 -45.50
CA GLY A 779 -2.20 -14.40 -45.51
C GLY A 779 -1.16 -14.61 -44.41
N GLY A 780 -1.13 -15.77 -43.74
CA GLY A 780 -0.21 -16.04 -42.64
C GLY A 780 -0.65 -15.45 -41.29
N SER A 781 -1.84 -14.84 -41.24
CA SER A 781 -2.39 -14.18 -40.06
C SER A 781 -3.11 -15.18 -39.14
N ALA A 782 -3.31 -14.80 -37.87
CA ALA A 782 -3.99 -15.57 -36.83
C ALA A 782 -5.52 -15.62 -37.03
N THR A 783 -6.01 -15.83 -38.25
CA THR A 783 -7.46 -15.87 -38.56
C THR A 783 -8.09 -17.23 -38.31
N SER A 784 -7.29 -18.29 -38.19
CA SER A 784 -7.75 -19.64 -37.85
C SER A 784 -7.67 -19.88 -36.32
N PRO A 785 -8.58 -20.66 -35.72
CA PRO A 785 -8.43 -21.07 -34.32
C PRO A 785 -7.18 -21.94 -34.14
N PHE A 786 -6.70 -22.11 -32.90
CA PHE A 786 -5.55 -22.99 -32.60
C PHE A 786 -5.76 -24.40 -33.16
N GLY A 787 -6.92 -25.00 -32.88
CA GLY A 787 -7.29 -26.33 -33.39
C GLY A 787 -6.21 -27.39 -33.14
N GLU A 788 -5.96 -28.23 -34.14
CA GLU A 788 -4.94 -29.29 -34.12
C GLU A 788 -3.52 -28.79 -34.43
N SER A 789 -3.33 -27.49 -34.69
CA SER A 789 -1.99 -26.96 -34.96
C SER A 789 -1.11 -27.04 -33.73
N ALA A 790 0.10 -27.59 -33.89
CA ALA A 790 1.08 -27.64 -32.81
C ALA A 790 1.49 -26.22 -32.38
N PRO A 791 1.87 -26.01 -31.10
CA PRO A 791 2.26 -24.68 -30.60
C PRO A 791 3.35 -23.97 -31.42
N ALA A 792 4.29 -24.72 -32.00
CA ALA A 792 5.34 -24.17 -32.84
C ALA A 792 4.79 -23.46 -34.10
N ASP A 793 3.63 -23.89 -34.61
CA ASP A 793 2.99 -23.37 -35.82
C ASP A 793 2.02 -22.23 -35.55
N TRP A 794 1.80 -21.85 -34.29
CA TRP A 794 0.93 -20.72 -33.96
C TRP A 794 1.50 -19.39 -34.44
N THR A 795 0.61 -18.43 -34.68
CA THR A 795 0.95 -17.09 -35.16
C THR A 795 0.18 -16.02 -34.41
N ILE A 796 0.62 -14.78 -34.58
CA ILE A 796 0.07 -13.59 -33.94
C ILE A 796 -0.32 -12.56 -35.01
N THR A 797 -1.37 -11.78 -34.76
CA THR A 797 -1.80 -10.68 -35.63
C THR A 797 -2.12 -9.47 -34.77
N ARG A 798 -1.50 -8.33 -35.08
CA ARG A 798 -1.89 -7.04 -34.49
C ARG A 798 -3.24 -6.64 -35.07
N VAL A 799 -4.26 -6.52 -34.22
CA VAL A 799 -5.65 -6.23 -34.58
C VAL A 799 -5.96 -4.74 -34.48
N ALA A 800 -5.40 -4.06 -33.49
CA ALA A 800 -5.54 -2.61 -33.34
C ALA A 800 -4.23 -1.94 -32.90
N SER A 801 -4.05 -0.68 -33.29
CA SER A 801 -3.09 0.25 -32.68
C SER A 801 -3.84 1.49 -32.20
N LEU A 802 -3.97 1.57 -30.88
CA LEU A 802 -4.75 2.58 -30.17
C LEU A 802 -3.86 3.46 -29.29
N GLY A 803 -2.54 3.28 -29.32
CA GLY A 803 -1.59 4.15 -28.62
C GLY A 803 -1.75 5.62 -29.02
N CYS A 804 -2.04 5.87 -30.30
CA CYS A 804 -2.15 7.20 -30.90
C CYS A 804 -3.46 7.34 -31.69
N ALA A 805 -3.77 8.55 -32.17
CA ALA A 805 -5.00 8.80 -32.93
C ALA A 805 -5.06 8.03 -34.26
N THR A 806 -3.90 7.77 -34.85
CA THR A 806 -3.71 6.97 -36.06
C THR A 806 -2.84 5.75 -35.74
N SER A 807 -2.62 4.88 -36.72
CA SER A 807 -1.71 3.73 -36.65
C SER A 807 -0.21 4.09 -36.59
N ALA A 808 0.13 5.39 -36.64
CA ALA A 808 1.51 5.85 -36.49
C ALA A 808 1.92 5.93 -35.01
N SER A 809 3.22 5.81 -34.73
CA SER A 809 3.74 6.04 -33.38
C SER A 809 3.70 7.52 -33.00
N CYS A 810 3.60 7.78 -31.70
CA CYS A 810 3.64 9.12 -31.10
C CYS A 810 4.52 9.08 -29.85
N ALA A 811 5.02 10.25 -29.45
CA ALA A 811 5.96 10.37 -28.33
C ALA A 811 5.33 10.03 -26.97
N ALA A 812 4.05 10.40 -26.79
CA ALA A 812 3.28 10.09 -25.60
C ALA A 812 2.08 9.21 -25.99
N ASN A 813 2.28 7.90 -25.98
CA ASN A 813 1.23 6.95 -26.35
C ASN A 813 0.35 6.57 -25.15
N ARG A 814 -0.90 6.22 -25.44
CA ARG A 814 -1.77 5.51 -24.50
C ARG A 814 -1.19 4.11 -24.26
N LYS A 815 -1.02 3.74 -22.99
CA LYS A 815 -0.49 2.42 -22.58
C LYS A 815 -1.62 1.49 -22.15
N PHE A 816 -1.45 0.20 -22.42
CA PHE A 816 -2.26 -0.86 -21.82
C PHE A 816 -1.39 -1.68 -20.86
N LEU A 817 -1.72 -1.62 -19.56
CA LEU A 817 -1.00 -2.34 -18.50
C LEU A 817 -1.74 -3.59 -17.98
N PHE A 818 -2.99 -3.78 -18.40
CA PHE A 818 -3.86 -4.86 -17.93
C PHE A 818 -4.30 -5.75 -19.08
N ALA A 819 -4.72 -6.98 -18.72
CA ALA A 819 -5.28 -7.91 -19.68
C ALA A 819 -6.58 -7.34 -20.30
N PRO A 820 -6.82 -7.54 -21.61
CA PRO A 820 -8.11 -7.22 -22.20
C PRO A 820 -9.18 -8.22 -21.72
N ASP A 821 -10.39 -7.76 -21.44
CA ASP A 821 -11.53 -8.66 -21.26
C ASP A 821 -12.19 -8.97 -22.61
N VAL A 822 -12.70 -10.18 -22.83
CA VAL A 822 -13.18 -10.62 -24.15
C VAL A 822 -14.55 -11.28 -24.05
N VAL A 823 -15.51 -10.74 -24.80
CA VAL A 823 -16.87 -11.29 -24.93
C VAL A 823 -17.10 -11.79 -26.34
N GLU A 824 -17.44 -13.08 -26.51
CA GLU A 824 -17.85 -13.64 -27.79
C GLU A 824 -19.33 -13.33 -28.08
N ASP A 825 -19.62 -12.76 -29.25
CA ASP A 825 -20.97 -12.58 -29.80
C ASP A 825 -21.03 -13.14 -31.22
N ARG A 826 -21.63 -14.33 -31.38
CA ARG A 826 -21.90 -14.99 -32.67
C ARG A 826 -20.66 -15.07 -33.60
N GLY A 827 -19.48 -15.35 -33.02
CA GLY A 827 -18.23 -15.50 -33.76
C GLY A 827 -17.43 -14.21 -33.99
N SER A 828 -17.95 -13.07 -33.53
CA SER A 828 -17.17 -11.84 -33.31
C SER A 828 -16.75 -11.76 -31.84
N PHE A 829 -15.64 -11.09 -31.57
CA PHE A 829 -15.08 -10.92 -30.23
C PHE A 829 -15.02 -9.44 -29.89
N MET A 830 -15.68 -9.04 -28.81
CA MET A 830 -15.59 -7.69 -28.25
C MET A 830 -14.46 -7.68 -27.22
N ILE A 831 -13.41 -6.93 -27.52
CA ILE A 831 -12.19 -6.81 -26.72
C ILE A 831 -12.29 -5.51 -25.92
N LEU A 832 -12.38 -5.59 -24.60
CA LEU A 832 -12.57 -4.47 -23.69
C LEU A 832 -11.27 -4.18 -22.94
N VAL A 833 -10.75 -2.96 -23.05
CA VAL A 833 -9.45 -2.59 -22.47
C VAL A 833 -9.40 -1.10 -22.17
N GLY A 834 -8.79 -0.72 -21.05
CA GLY A 834 -8.61 0.67 -20.65
C GLY A 834 -7.17 1.14 -20.83
N SER A 835 -6.98 2.39 -21.27
CA SER A 835 -5.65 3.01 -21.28
C SER A 835 -5.34 3.79 -20.01
N GLY A 836 -4.08 3.72 -19.59
CA GLY A 836 -3.57 4.43 -18.42
C GLY A 836 -2.11 4.03 -18.16
N ASP A 837 -1.39 4.86 -17.42
CA ASP A 837 0.00 4.61 -17.00
C ASP A 837 0.08 4.65 -15.47
N ARG A 838 -0.41 3.57 -14.85
CA ARG A 838 -0.48 3.40 -13.38
C ARG A 838 0.88 3.63 -12.69
N GLU A 839 1.98 3.36 -13.37
CA GLU A 839 3.35 3.53 -12.85
C GLU A 839 3.77 5.01 -12.80
N LYS A 840 2.97 5.91 -13.38
CA LYS A 840 3.15 7.36 -13.34
C LYS A 840 1.89 8.03 -12.78
N PRO A 841 1.57 7.81 -11.50
CA PRO A 841 0.29 8.23 -10.91
C PRO A 841 0.22 9.73 -10.56
N LEU A 842 1.28 10.51 -10.83
CA LEU A 842 1.41 11.89 -10.40
C LEU A 842 1.49 12.88 -11.57
N LEU A 843 0.96 14.10 -11.37
CA LEU A 843 0.99 15.17 -12.38
C LEU A 843 2.40 15.66 -12.77
N ARG A 844 3.43 15.31 -11.99
CA ARG A 844 4.83 15.63 -12.33
C ARG A 844 5.29 14.95 -13.63
N TYR A 845 4.68 13.84 -13.99
CA TYR A 845 4.91 13.13 -15.25
C TYR A 845 4.17 13.84 -16.39
N ALA A 846 4.74 14.96 -16.85
CA ALA A 846 4.02 15.90 -17.71
C ALA A 846 3.62 15.30 -19.07
N ALA A 847 4.43 14.44 -19.68
CA ALA A 847 4.04 13.78 -20.93
C ALA A 847 2.85 12.83 -20.68
N THR A 848 2.94 12.06 -19.60
CA THR A 848 1.90 11.10 -19.19
C THR A 848 0.58 11.80 -18.82
N ALA A 849 0.64 12.85 -18.01
CA ALA A 849 -0.52 13.66 -17.64
C ALA A 849 -1.18 14.34 -18.85
N GLY A 850 -0.41 14.59 -19.91
CA GLY A 850 -0.91 15.12 -21.19
C GLY A 850 -1.62 14.07 -22.06
N VAL A 851 -1.51 12.77 -21.76
CA VAL A 851 -2.17 11.72 -22.53
C VAL A 851 -3.67 11.75 -22.25
N LYS A 852 -4.48 11.82 -23.32
CA LYS A 852 -5.93 11.60 -23.22
C LYS A 852 -6.20 10.11 -23.20
N ASN A 853 -6.67 9.58 -22.07
CA ASN A 853 -7.00 8.18 -21.93
C ASN A 853 -8.45 7.87 -22.29
N TYR A 854 -8.69 6.60 -22.63
CA TYR A 854 -10.00 6.10 -23.01
C TYR A 854 -10.19 4.67 -22.51
N PHE A 855 -11.45 4.29 -22.35
CA PHE A 855 -11.83 2.88 -22.29
C PHE A 855 -12.31 2.43 -23.67
N PHE A 856 -11.83 1.30 -24.16
CA PHE A 856 -12.09 0.81 -25.52
C PHE A 856 -12.92 -0.47 -25.49
N ALA A 857 -13.83 -0.60 -26.45
CA ALA A 857 -14.42 -1.86 -26.85
C ALA A 857 -14.19 -2.06 -28.34
N VAL A 858 -13.34 -3.00 -28.71
CA VAL A 858 -12.90 -3.26 -30.09
C VAL A 858 -13.54 -4.54 -30.59
N ARG A 859 -14.25 -4.48 -31.72
CA ARG A 859 -14.81 -5.67 -32.36
C ARG A 859 -13.79 -6.30 -33.30
N ASP A 860 -13.48 -7.55 -33.04
CA ASP A 860 -12.67 -8.38 -33.91
C ASP A 860 -13.50 -9.52 -34.51
N THR A 861 -13.31 -9.80 -35.81
CA THR A 861 -14.08 -10.83 -36.53
C THR A 861 -13.13 -11.69 -37.37
N PRO A 862 -12.38 -12.63 -36.75
CA PRO A 862 -11.33 -13.40 -37.44
C PRO A 862 -11.84 -14.21 -38.64
N ALA A 863 -13.10 -14.67 -38.60
CA ALA A 863 -13.73 -15.40 -39.69
C ALA A 863 -13.99 -14.54 -40.95
N ASN A 864 -14.05 -13.21 -40.80
CA ASN A 864 -14.15 -12.29 -41.92
C ASN A 864 -12.73 -11.91 -42.40
N THR A 865 -12.28 -12.52 -43.50
CA THR A 865 -10.93 -12.32 -44.02
C THR A 865 -10.67 -10.90 -44.55
N SER A 866 -11.71 -10.10 -44.86
CA SER A 866 -11.53 -8.70 -45.26
C SER A 866 -11.55 -7.71 -44.09
N TRP A 867 -11.87 -8.16 -42.87
CA TRP A 867 -12.16 -7.30 -41.72
C TRP A 867 -11.08 -6.25 -41.46
N LEU A 868 -9.80 -6.64 -41.49
CA LEU A 868 -8.68 -5.71 -41.31
C LEU A 868 -8.30 -4.99 -42.60
N SER A 869 -8.30 -5.68 -43.74
CA SER A 869 -7.92 -5.07 -45.04
C SER A 869 -8.87 -3.96 -45.52
N GLU A 870 -10.11 -3.94 -45.02
CA GLU A 870 -11.03 -2.84 -45.26
C GLU A 870 -10.48 -1.49 -44.75
N GLU A 871 -9.64 -1.50 -43.70
CA GLU A 871 -9.04 -0.30 -43.12
C GLU A 871 -7.97 0.36 -44.01
N SER A 872 -7.37 -0.38 -44.95
CA SER A 872 -6.41 0.15 -45.93
C SER A 872 -7.01 0.47 -47.29
N SER A 873 -8.23 -0.04 -47.57
CA SER A 873 -8.93 0.19 -48.84
C SER A 873 -9.44 1.63 -48.99
N GLY A 874 -9.80 2.06 -50.20
CA GLY A 874 -10.21 3.45 -50.52
C GLY A 874 -11.48 3.89 -49.78
N GLY A 875 -11.30 4.40 -48.56
CA GLY A 875 -12.36 4.77 -47.62
C GLY A 875 -12.15 4.26 -46.18
N GLY A 876 -11.14 3.43 -45.94
CA GLY A 876 -10.77 2.92 -44.61
C GLY A 876 -10.19 4.00 -43.69
N ALA A 877 -10.42 3.87 -42.38
CA ALA A 877 -10.11 4.92 -41.42
C ALA A 877 -8.61 5.05 -41.10
N CYS A 878 -7.82 4.00 -41.31
CA CYS A 878 -6.46 3.89 -40.79
C CYS A 878 -5.37 3.82 -41.88
N GLY A 879 -5.73 3.51 -43.13
CA GLY A 879 -4.79 3.44 -44.26
C GLY A 879 -3.84 2.23 -44.23
N VAL A 880 -4.06 1.30 -43.30
CA VAL A 880 -3.30 0.06 -43.08
C VAL A 880 -4.26 -1.03 -42.61
N ASP A 881 -3.89 -2.31 -42.71
CA ASP A 881 -4.72 -3.46 -42.32
C ASP A 881 -4.80 -3.63 -40.79
N LEU A 882 -5.23 -2.58 -40.10
CA LEU A 882 -5.23 -2.47 -38.64
C LEU A 882 -6.28 -1.47 -38.16
N LEU A 883 -6.98 -1.79 -37.08
CA LEU A 883 -7.91 -0.84 -36.45
C LEU A 883 -7.15 0.27 -35.72
N CYS A 884 -7.65 1.49 -35.79
CA CYS A 884 -7.15 2.66 -35.07
C CYS A 884 -8.33 3.45 -34.49
N LEU A 885 -8.07 4.60 -33.86
CA LEU A 885 -9.13 5.37 -33.21
C LEU A 885 -10.27 5.77 -34.17
N GLY A 886 -9.94 6.01 -35.45
CA GLY A 886 -10.91 6.33 -36.49
C GLY A 886 -11.85 5.17 -36.88
N SER A 887 -11.47 3.92 -36.58
CA SER A 887 -12.33 2.75 -36.82
C SER A 887 -13.43 2.58 -35.77
N LEU A 888 -13.36 3.33 -34.65
CA LEU A 888 -14.22 3.16 -33.48
C LEU A 888 -15.18 4.35 -33.30
N THR A 889 -16.37 4.07 -32.77
CA THR A 889 -17.38 5.10 -32.49
C THR A 889 -17.02 5.88 -31.21
N PRO A 890 -16.88 7.22 -31.26
CA PRO A 890 -16.57 8.04 -30.09
C PRO A 890 -17.75 8.17 -29.12
N VAL A 891 -17.50 7.93 -27.84
CA VAL A 891 -18.42 8.23 -26.73
C VAL A 891 -17.79 9.33 -25.87
N LEU A 892 -17.94 10.58 -26.31
CA LEU A 892 -17.26 11.76 -25.73
C LEU A 892 -18.20 12.71 -24.97
N SER A 893 -19.51 12.46 -25.02
CA SER A 893 -20.52 13.22 -24.30
C SER A 893 -21.36 12.27 -23.44
N SER A 894 -22.25 12.80 -22.60
CA SER A 894 -23.19 11.98 -21.81
C SER A 894 -24.22 11.22 -22.67
N ALA A 895 -24.33 11.52 -23.97
CA ALA A 895 -25.26 10.81 -24.86
C ALA A 895 -24.80 9.37 -25.11
N THR A 896 -25.74 8.43 -25.05
CA THR A 896 -25.51 7.02 -25.40
C THR A 896 -25.57 6.85 -26.92
N PRO A 897 -24.57 6.22 -27.56
CA PRO A 897 -24.60 5.91 -28.99
C PRO A 897 -25.82 5.06 -29.37
N GLY A 898 -26.48 5.43 -30.47
CA GLY A 898 -27.55 4.63 -31.04
C GLY A 898 -27.03 3.41 -31.80
N ASN A 899 -27.92 2.46 -32.10
CA ASN A 899 -27.55 1.25 -32.86
C ASN A 899 -26.95 1.57 -34.25
N SER A 900 -27.40 2.65 -34.90
CA SER A 900 -26.84 3.09 -36.17
C SER A 900 -25.39 3.58 -36.06
N ASP A 901 -25.06 4.26 -34.97
CA ASP A 901 -23.72 4.80 -34.72
C ASP A 901 -22.73 3.68 -34.44
N LEU A 902 -23.17 2.65 -33.71
CA LEU A 902 -22.38 1.46 -33.40
C LEU A 902 -22.26 0.48 -34.56
N ALA A 903 -23.25 0.46 -35.47
CA ALA A 903 -23.18 -0.36 -36.69
C ALA A 903 -22.20 0.21 -37.73
N ALA A 904 -21.96 1.52 -37.71
CA ALA A 904 -21.00 2.18 -38.59
C ALA A 904 -19.54 2.00 -38.14
N GLY A 905 -19.30 1.79 -36.85
CA GLY A 905 -17.97 1.57 -36.27
C GLY A 905 -17.65 0.09 -36.03
N LYS A 906 -16.36 -0.21 -35.86
CA LYS A 906 -15.84 -1.54 -35.47
C LYS A 906 -15.66 -1.65 -33.95
N GLY A 907 -16.53 -0.99 -33.19
CA GLY A 907 -16.45 -0.87 -31.74
C GLY A 907 -16.70 0.57 -31.26
N TRP A 908 -16.36 0.87 -30.01
CA TRP A 908 -16.51 2.20 -29.42
C TRP A 908 -15.35 2.53 -28.48
N TYR A 909 -15.19 3.82 -28.17
CA TYR A 909 -14.28 4.27 -27.11
C TYR A 909 -14.93 5.36 -26.26
N LEU A 910 -14.79 5.22 -24.94
CA LEU A 910 -15.30 6.14 -23.93
C LEU A 910 -14.22 7.12 -23.51
N GLY A 911 -14.50 8.42 -23.65
CA GLY A 911 -13.64 9.51 -23.17
C GLY A 911 -13.58 9.56 -21.64
N LEU A 912 -12.36 9.57 -21.10
CA LEU A 912 -12.12 9.85 -19.68
C LEU A 912 -11.83 11.33 -19.47
N ALA A 913 -11.91 11.78 -18.22
CA ALA A 913 -11.57 13.15 -17.85
C ALA A 913 -10.09 13.45 -18.16
N ALA A 914 -9.73 14.74 -18.18
CA ALA A 914 -8.33 15.13 -18.32
C ALA A 914 -7.51 14.53 -17.16
N THR A 915 -6.32 14.01 -17.47
CA THR A 915 -5.39 13.34 -16.54
C THR A 915 -5.92 12.05 -15.90
N GLU A 916 -7.16 11.65 -16.13
CA GLU A 916 -7.74 10.40 -15.62
C GLU A 916 -7.15 9.21 -16.38
N GLN A 917 -6.90 8.11 -15.66
CA GLN A 917 -6.26 6.92 -16.19
C GLN A 917 -6.98 5.66 -15.71
N VAL A 918 -7.11 4.64 -16.57
CA VAL A 918 -7.58 3.33 -16.12
C VAL A 918 -6.46 2.63 -15.36
N VAL A 919 -6.74 2.19 -14.13
CA VAL A 919 -5.74 1.60 -13.20
C VAL A 919 -6.05 0.17 -12.81
N THR A 920 -7.03 -0.45 -13.48
CA THR A 920 -7.45 -1.83 -13.26
C THR A 920 -7.65 -2.60 -14.57
N ALA A 921 -7.62 -3.93 -14.48
CA ALA A 921 -8.28 -4.75 -15.49
C ALA A 921 -9.79 -4.51 -15.50
N ALA A 922 -10.45 -4.78 -16.62
CA ALA A 922 -11.90 -4.77 -16.73
C ALA A 922 -12.47 -6.17 -16.50
N ILE A 923 -13.74 -6.24 -16.09
CA ILE A 923 -14.49 -7.49 -16.05
C ILE A 923 -15.92 -7.26 -16.57
N THR A 924 -16.39 -8.15 -17.45
CA THR A 924 -17.74 -8.09 -18.02
C THR A 924 -18.61 -9.22 -17.48
N VAL A 925 -19.70 -8.86 -16.79
CA VAL A 925 -20.70 -9.79 -16.28
C VAL A 925 -22.09 -9.22 -16.52
N SER A 926 -23.04 -10.02 -16.99
CA SER A 926 -24.45 -9.60 -17.15
C SER A 926 -24.62 -8.30 -17.96
N ASN A 927 -23.90 -8.17 -19.09
CA ASN A 927 -23.80 -6.99 -19.95
C ASN A 927 -23.14 -5.73 -19.32
N ARG A 928 -22.72 -5.80 -18.05
CA ARG A 928 -21.99 -4.74 -17.35
C ARG A 928 -20.50 -4.98 -17.49
N VAL A 929 -19.77 -4.00 -18.04
CA VAL A 929 -18.32 -3.93 -17.90
C VAL A 929 -17.99 -3.00 -16.73
N THR A 930 -17.19 -3.51 -15.79
CA THR A 930 -16.73 -2.78 -14.61
C THR A 930 -15.22 -2.60 -14.66
N PHE A 931 -14.76 -1.38 -14.41
CA PHE A 931 -13.35 -1.01 -14.30
C PHE A 931 -13.23 0.25 -13.44
N SER A 932 -12.03 0.52 -12.92
CA SER A 932 -11.79 1.69 -12.10
C SER A 932 -10.68 2.56 -12.67
N THR A 933 -10.81 3.85 -12.41
CA THR A 933 -9.85 4.88 -12.81
C THR A 933 -9.28 5.58 -11.59
N SER A 934 -8.13 6.20 -11.80
CA SER A 934 -7.57 7.16 -10.86
C SER A 934 -7.19 8.42 -11.62
N GLN A 935 -7.49 9.56 -11.03
CA GLN A 935 -7.07 10.86 -11.50
C GLN A 935 -6.07 11.43 -10.49
N PRO A 936 -4.83 11.76 -10.90
CA PRO A 936 -3.85 12.36 -10.00
C PRO A 936 -4.41 13.60 -9.29
N PRO A 937 -4.07 13.84 -8.02
CA PRO A 937 -4.56 15.01 -7.29
C PRO A 937 -4.09 16.29 -8.00
N ALA A 938 -4.99 17.25 -8.23
CA ALA A 938 -4.57 18.58 -8.65
C ALA A 938 -3.71 19.20 -7.53
N PRO A 939 -2.58 19.88 -7.83
CA PRO A 939 -1.78 20.50 -6.81
C PRO A 939 -2.57 21.70 -6.27
N VAL A 940 -3.15 21.56 -5.09
CA VAL A 940 -3.83 22.66 -4.41
C VAL A 940 -2.82 23.31 -3.47
N ALA A 941 -2.52 24.59 -3.70
CA ALA A 941 -1.67 25.34 -2.78
C ALA A 941 -2.35 25.42 -1.40
N GLY A 942 -1.83 24.69 -0.40
CA GLY A 942 -2.35 24.68 0.97
C GLY A 942 -3.36 23.57 1.32
N SER A 943 -3.40 22.44 0.58
CA SER A 943 -4.13 21.21 0.94
C SER A 943 -3.23 20.08 1.50
N CYS A 944 -3.45 19.68 2.77
CA CYS A 944 -2.65 18.72 3.58
C CYS A 944 -2.64 17.26 3.10
N GLY A 945 -2.01 16.99 1.96
CA GLY A 945 -1.64 15.64 1.52
C GLY A 945 -1.25 15.60 0.04
N SER A 946 -0.41 14.64 -0.36
CA SER A 946 -0.65 14.01 -1.66
C SER A 946 -2.02 13.35 -1.52
N GLY A 947 -3.09 14.06 -1.91
CA GLY A 947 -4.38 13.41 -2.06
C GLY A 947 -4.14 12.16 -2.88
N LEU A 948 -4.78 11.04 -2.55
CA LEU A 948 -4.60 9.78 -3.27
C LEU A 948 -5.19 9.86 -4.71
N GLY A 949 -5.40 11.06 -5.24
CA GLY A 949 -6.15 11.32 -6.45
C GLY A 949 -7.64 11.27 -6.21
N THR A 950 -8.40 11.29 -7.30
CA THR A 950 -9.82 10.96 -7.32
C THR A 950 -9.95 9.58 -7.95
N ALA A 951 -10.51 8.61 -7.23
CA ALA A 951 -10.82 7.31 -7.80
C ALA A 951 -12.28 7.25 -8.27
N ASN A 952 -12.53 6.67 -9.44
CA ASN A 952 -13.89 6.42 -9.92
C ASN A 952 -14.07 4.95 -10.31
N VAL A 953 -15.28 4.44 -10.12
CA VAL A 953 -15.73 3.15 -10.66
C VAL A 953 -16.68 3.39 -11.82
N TYR A 954 -16.42 2.72 -12.94
CA TYR A 954 -17.28 2.74 -14.11
C TYR A 954 -18.08 1.46 -14.18
N ASN A 955 -19.37 1.63 -14.47
CA ASN A 955 -20.35 0.57 -14.56
C ASN A 955 -21.20 0.81 -15.80
N VAL A 956 -20.72 0.35 -16.95
CA VAL A 956 -21.34 0.67 -18.24
C VAL A 956 -21.72 -0.58 -19.02
N ASN A 957 -22.65 -0.45 -19.95
CA ASN A 957 -23.02 -1.54 -20.82
C ASN A 957 -21.91 -1.80 -21.85
N TYR A 958 -21.44 -3.04 -21.97
CA TYR A 958 -20.32 -3.39 -22.87
C TYR A 958 -20.63 -3.15 -24.36
N LEU A 959 -21.90 -3.09 -24.77
CA LEU A 959 -22.31 -2.90 -26.16
C LEU A 959 -22.25 -1.43 -26.61
N ASN A 960 -22.58 -0.48 -25.74
CA ASN A 960 -22.78 0.91 -26.12
C ASN A 960 -22.31 1.94 -25.07
N ALA A 961 -21.63 1.50 -24.01
CA ALA A 961 -21.21 2.33 -22.89
C ALA A 961 -22.36 3.09 -22.18
N ALA A 962 -23.62 2.65 -22.30
CA ALA A 962 -24.72 3.25 -21.54
C ALA A 962 -24.47 3.11 -20.03
N PRO A 963 -24.81 4.13 -19.21
CA PRO A 963 -24.76 3.99 -17.76
C PRO A 963 -25.71 2.88 -17.30
N LEU A 964 -25.27 2.07 -16.32
CA LEU A 964 -26.10 1.03 -15.72
C LEU A 964 -26.57 1.37 -14.30
N THR A 965 -25.99 2.40 -13.70
CA THR A 965 -26.38 2.99 -12.41
C THR A 965 -26.63 4.48 -12.62
N GLY A 966 -27.80 4.97 -12.22
CA GLY A 966 -28.16 6.40 -12.34
C GLY A 966 -28.12 6.96 -13.77
N GLU A 967 -27.77 8.24 -13.89
CA GLU A 967 -27.65 8.98 -15.16
C GLU A 967 -26.18 9.14 -15.61
N GLU A 968 -25.21 8.85 -14.73
CA GLU A 968 -23.77 9.01 -14.98
C GLU A 968 -23.10 7.65 -15.23
N ARG A 969 -22.01 7.65 -16.01
CA ARG A 969 -21.29 6.41 -16.37
C ARG A 969 -20.30 5.93 -15.30
N PHE A 970 -20.03 6.79 -14.32
CA PHE A 970 -19.10 6.55 -13.25
C PHE A 970 -19.66 7.05 -11.94
N GLU A 971 -19.13 6.50 -10.86
CA GLU A 971 -19.41 6.93 -9.50
C GLU A 971 -18.06 7.12 -8.78
N HIS A 972 -17.98 8.12 -7.91
CA HIS A 972 -16.78 8.38 -7.12
C HIS A 972 -16.58 7.29 -6.07
N LEU A 973 -15.38 6.71 -6.02
CA LEU A 973 -15.00 5.69 -5.04
C LEU A 973 -14.56 6.35 -3.73
N THR A 974 -15.22 6.00 -2.64
CA THR A 974 -14.84 6.46 -1.30
C THR A 974 -13.48 5.88 -0.91
N GLY A 975 -12.57 6.73 -0.42
CA GLY A 975 -11.21 6.35 -0.01
C GLY A 975 -10.09 6.75 -0.98
N ASP A 976 -10.44 7.09 -2.23
CA ASP A 976 -9.51 7.49 -3.30
C ASP A 976 -8.37 6.49 -3.56
N GLY A 977 -7.34 6.87 -4.33
CA GLY A 977 -6.16 6.03 -4.57
C GLY A 977 -6.15 5.23 -5.84
N LEU A 978 -5.44 4.11 -5.76
CA LEU A 978 -5.31 3.12 -6.82
C LEU A 978 -6.21 1.93 -6.46
N PRO A 979 -7.49 1.93 -6.87
CA PRO A 979 -8.37 0.82 -6.60
C PRO A 979 -7.83 -0.47 -7.24
N PRO A 980 -8.07 -1.61 -6.60
CA PRO A 980 -7.72 -2.91 -7.13
C PRO A 980 -8.64 -3.35 -8.26
N SER A 981 -8.20 -4.35 -9.02
CA SER A 981 -9.01 -4.86 -10.14
C SER A 981 -10.27 -5.59 -9.64
N PRO A 982 -11.44 -5.35 -10.27
CA PRO A 982 -12.69 -5.94 -9.86
C PRO A 982 -12.66 -7.47 -10.01
N VAL A 983 -13.44 -8.15 -9.18
CA VAL A 983 -13.58 -9.61 -9.17
C VAL A 983 -15.06 -9.96 -9.14
N ALA A 984 -15.47 -10.90 -9.97
CA ALA A 984 -16.86 -11.35 -10.02
C ALA A 984 -16.95 -12.88 -10.03
N GLY A 985 -18.08 -13.38 -9.57
CA GLY A 985 -18.36 -14.82 -9.51
C GLY A 985 -19.70 -15.09 -8.85
N SER A 986 -19.99 -16.35 -8.56
CA SER A 986 -21.09 -16.73 -7.67
C SER A 986 -20.51 -17.27 -6.37
N VAL A 987 -21.00 -16.86 -5.21
CA VAL A 987 -20.51 -17.35 -3.91
C VAL A 987 -21.65 -18.06 -3.19
N THR A 988 -21.37 -19.24 -2.64
CA THR A 988 -22.28 -19.90 -1.70
C THR A 988 -21.98 -19.39 -0.29
N LEU A 989 -22.94 -18.69 0.29
CA LEU A 989 -22.87 -18.10 1.63
C LEU A 989 -23.02 -19.19 2.70
N ASP A 990 -22.73 -18.82 3.95
CA ASP A 990 -22.75 -19.73 5.10
C ASP A 990 -24.17 -20.29 5.39
N ASP A 991 -25.22 -19.60 4.94
CA ASP A 991 -26.62 -20.06 5.05
C ASP A 991 -27.04 -21.03 3.93
N GLY A 992 -26.12 -21.35 3.00
CA GLY A 992 -26.33 -22.24 1.87
C GLY A 992 -26.92 -21.56 0.63
N THR A 993 -27.17 -20.25 0.66
CA THR A 993 -27.63 -19.50 -0.52
C THR A 993 -26.47 -19.20 -1.46
N THR A 994 -26.69 -19.36 -2.78
CA THR A 994 -25.71 -18.95 -3.79
C THR A 994 -26.13 -17.62 -4.40
N VAL A 995 -25.26 -16.61 -4.29
CA VAL A 995 -25.51 -15.26 -4.79
C VAL A 995 -24.44 -14.85 -5.81
N PRO A 996 -24.82 -14.16 -6.91
CA PRO A 996 -23.84 -13.53 -7.78
C PRO A 996 -23.21 -12.33 -7.04
N ILE A 997 -21.91 -12.15 -7.23
CA ILE A 997 -21.15 -11.08 -6.58
C ILE A 997 -20.26 -10.35 -7.59
N LEU A 998 -20.03 -9.07 -7.30
CA LEU A 998 -19.03 -8.22 -7.92
C LEU A 998 -18.38 -7.36 -6.83
N ILE A 999 -17.09 -7.58 -6.60
CA ILE A 999 -16.23 -6.74 -5.76
C ILE A 999 -15.53 -5.72 -6.66
N GLY A 1000 -15.44 -4.47 -6.21
CA GLY A 1000 -14.88 -3.36 -6.99
C GLY A 1000 -15.89 -2.68 -7.92
N GLY A 1001 -17.18 -3.05 -7.85
CA GLY A 1001 -18.27 -2.40 -8.58
C GLY A 1001 -19.01 -1.31 -7.81
N SER A 1002 -18.84 -1.24 -6.48
CA SER A 1002 -19.55 -0.32 -5.59
C SER A 1002 -18.78 0.99 -5.39
N ALA A 1003 -19.48 2.12 -5.36
CA ALA A 1003 -18.92 3.44 -5.04
C ALA A 1003 -18.51 3.59 -3.55
N SER A 1004 -19.10 2.77 -2.66
CA SER A 1004 -18.86 2.88 -1.21
C SER A 1004 -17.48 2.41 -0.79
N SER A 1005 -16.89 1.45 -1.52
CA SER A 1005 -15.53 0.97 -1.28
C SER A 1005 -15.12 0.06 -2.43
N PRO A 1006 -13.83 0.03 -2.83
CA PRO A 1006 -13.31 -0.96 -3.76
C PRO A 1006 -13.46 -2.42 -3.27
N PHE A 1007 -13.68 -2.64 -1.97
CA PHE A 1007 -13.84 -3.96 -1.37
C PHE A 1007 -15.30 -4.34 -1.10
N GLU A 1008 -16.23 -3.40 -1.26
CA GLU A 1008 -17.63 -3.67 -0.99
C GLU A 1008 -18.21 -4.57 -2.09
N VAL A 1009 -19.11 -5.46 -1.67
CA VAL A 1009 -19.76 -6.43 -2.55
C VAL A 1009 -21.04 -5.82 -3.09
N MET A 1010 -21.29 -6.01 -4.38
CA MET A 1010 -22.60 -5.73 -4.97
C MET A 1010 -23.10 -6.92 -5.79
N ASP A 1011 -24.42 -6.96 -6.02
CA ASP A 1011 -25.02 -7.87 -6.99
C ASP A 1011 -24.81 -7.31 -8.42
N PRO A 1012 -24.14 -8.04 -9.33
CA PRO A 1012 -23.93 -7.57 -10.70
C PRO A 1012 -25.18 -7.64 -11.58
N SER A 1013 -26.24 -8.33 -11.14
CA SER A 1013 -27.48 -8.45 -11.90
C SER A 1013 -28.17 -7.09 -12.01
N VAL A 1014 -28.25 -6.59 -13.24
CA VAL A 1014 -29.06 -5.40 -13.52
C VAL A 1014 -30.51 -5.86 -13.43
N THR A 1015 -31.33 -5.25 -12.57
CA THR A 1015 -32.80 -5.38 -12.59
C THR A 1015 -33.31 -4.91 -13.95
N THR A 1016 -33.22 -5.78 -14.93
CA THR A 1016 -33.75 -5.61 -16.27
C THR A 1016 -34.91 -6.56 -16.34
N SER A 1017 -36.11 -6.01 -16.43
CA SER A 1017 -37.31 -6.75 -16.81
C SER A 1017 -37.08 -7.29 -18.23
N PHE A 1018 -36.46 -8.46 -18.34
CA PHE A 1018 -36.42 -9.18 -19.60
C PHE A 1018 -37.72 -9.99 -19.72
N ASP A 1019 -38.63 -9.51 -20.56
CA ASP A 1019 -39.56 -10.40 -21.27
C ASP A 1019 -38.73 -11.22 -22.27
N GLN A 1020 -38.11 -12.30 -21.80
CA GLN A 1020 -37.67 -13.36 -22.71
C GLN A 1020 -38.78 -14.40 -22.83
N PRO A 1021 -39.32 -14.66 -24.03
CA PRO A 1021 -40.14 -15.84 -24.25
C PRO A 1021 -39.24 -17.07 -24.08
N THR A 1022 -39.51 -17.88 -23.06
CA THR A 1022 -38.86 -19.18 -22.85
C THR A 1022 -38.99 -20.04 -24.10
N THR A 1023 -37.89 -20.36 -24.79
CA THR A 1023 -37.86 -21.45 -25.77
C THR A 1023 -37.41 -22.74 -25.07
N ARG A 1024 -38.33 -23.70 -24.96
CA ARG A 1024 -38.06 -25.07 -24.52
C ARG A 1024 -37.23 -25.79 -25.59
N VAL A 1025 -36.10 -26.37 -25.19
CA VAL A 1025 -35.37 -27.36 -25.99
C VAL A 1025 -35.94 -28.75 -25.67
N TYR A 1026 -36.45 -29.44 -26.69
CA TYR A 1026 -36.85 -30.85 -26.59
C TYR A 1026 -35.66 -31.74 -26.92
N TRP A 1027 -35.41 -32.76 -26.11
CA TRP A 1027 -34.52 -33.87 -26.45
C TRP A 1027 -35.36 -35.00 -27.05
N HIS A 1028 -35.03 -35.42 -28.26
CA HIS A 1028 -35.57 -36.64 -28.86
C HIS A 1028 -34.57 -37.77 -28.59
N ILE A 1029 -34.99 -38.79 -27.82
CA ILE A 1029 -34.25 -40.04 -27.72
C ILE A 1029 -34.80 -40.96 -28.82
N GLU A 1030 -33.99 -41.29 -29.82
CA GLU A 1030 -34.28 -42.43 -30.72
C GLU A 1030 -33.98 -43.72 -29.96
N GLN A 1031 -34.93 -44.66 -29.99
CA GLN A 1031 -34.92 -45.95 -29.28
C GLN A 1031 -33.93 -46.95 -29.86
#